data_AF-A0A916Y5X8-F1
#
_entry.id   AF-A0A916Y5X8-F1
#
_cell.length_a   1.000
_cell.length_b   1.000
_cell.length_c   1.000
_cell.angle_alpha   90.00
_cell.angle_beta   90.00
_cell.angle_gamma   90.00
#
_symmetry.space_group_name_H-M   'P 1'
#
loop_
_entity.id
_entity.type
_entity.pdbx_description
1 polymer ?
#
loop_
_entity_poly.entity_id
_entity_poly.type
_entity_poly.pdbx_seq_one_letter_code
_entity_poly.pdbx_strand_id
1 'polypeptide(L)'
;MLAVGVVIADHLFRWPSGGFVGVDVFFVISGYLITGLLLREWDRSGTISFWGFYRRRIKRIMPAALLVVFATVIAAYFTFSTVRFARTVDDGVWATFFAANWNFAVAGTDYFAADNAVSPLQHYWSLAVEEQFYLVWPWLMLLIFWIVGRRLKGAPAVKRAARRSVFVAIAILTAASFAWALYESSANPTVAYFSTFSRAWEMGVGALLACTTSAFRRIPDVLRPLLAWFGIAGIIVSTLVITGASTFPAPAAALPVLSTALVIIAGSGTNQTRFLWPLTNPVSRYVGDISYSLYLWHFPAIIFAGQIFQPGAKRYYALALAITAAGAVASYHFVENPIRRSAWLEPNVIPRRRTQIVSIGGTTVAGGLVLTLVGFALSSASVNGSSQTDHLSGPLPETTHEQLQRSLAGASNTDTWPEFTPPETAVVEERPATADLYGCESDASRSVAKDCDAITPSDPTRTVIVVGHSTAAAYLPTIRAIYDRAGWEVVSLVLAACPFVEGLTTADAPGCEEHKQEVIKTINRIEPAVVIDSSMYRDFFQEPAGKAGYATLPEQRVGAHSAIIDLVADSVGTYVVLASPPKTKDIAVCRTPGSSPSDCAAPVPEFWIKASSLQSDQLENHTNRVFIDTLDWFCVDNVCPAFAGDTLMKRDAIHLSEAYAYSLSPLLYAKLNEIGIAPGLTSDDALE
;
A
#
# COMPACT_ATOMS: atom_id res chain seq x y z
N MET A 1 -9.25 6.80 23.29
CA MET A 1 -10.21 7.61 22.53
C MET A 1 -9.54 8.58 21.58
N LEU A 2 -8.61 9.44 22.02
CA LEU A 2 -7.98 10.45 21.16
C LEU A 2 -7.29 9.80 19.96
N ALA A 3 -6.42 8.82 20.21
CA ALA A 3 -5.72 8.05 19.18
C ALA A 3 -6.65 7.43 18.12
N VAL A 4 -7.67 6.66 18.52
CA VAL A 4 -8.62 6.07 17.55
C VAL A 4 -9.43 7.15 16.83
N GLY A 5 -9.80 8.23 17.52
CA GLY A 5 -10.60 9.31 16.93
C GLY A 5 -9.87 10.03 15.81
N VAL A 6 -8.57 10.32 15.98
CA VAL A 6 -7.76 10.96 14.94
C VAL A 6 -7.49 10.03 13.76
N VAL A 7 -7.29 8.72 13.99
CA VAL A 7 -7.16 7.72 12.92
C VAL A 7 -8.45 7.64 12.09
N ILE A 8 -9.61 7.56 12.75
CA ILE A 8 -10.91 7.54 12.06
C ILE A 8 -11.11 8.83 11.26
N ALA A 9 -10.76 9.98 11.85
CA ALA A 9 -10.92 11.27 11.18
C ALA A 9 -10.02 11.39 9.94
N ASP A 10 -8.77 10.96 10.05
CA ASP A 10 -7.83 10.89 8.92
C ASP A 10 -8.35 9.99 7.80
N HIS A 11 -8.76 8.76 8.10
CA HIS A 11 -9.27 7.86 7.06
C HIS A 11 -10.58 8.35 6.43
N LEU A 12 -11.50 8.89 7.23
CA LEU A 12 -12.84 9.26 6.74
C LEU A 12 -12.85 10.63 6.07
N PHE A 13 -12.25 11.63 6.70
CA PHE A 13 -12.29 13.03 6.26
C PHE A 13 -11.00 13.48 5.56
N ARG A 14 -9.95 12.64 5.54
CA ARG A 14 -8.60 13.02 5.07
C ARG A 14 -8.01 14.21 5.86
N TRP A 15 -8.49 14.39 7.08
CA TRP A 15 -8.03 15.43 7.99
C TRP A 15 -8.25 15.03 9.47
N PRO A 16 -7.27 15.24 10.34
CA PRO A 16 -5.94 15.79 10.06
C PRO A 16 -5.06 14.77 9.32
N SER A 17 -4.22 15.22 8.38
CA SER A 17 -3.43 14.35 7.49
C SER A 17 -2.41 13.45 8.20
N GLY A 18 -2.07 13.77 9.44
CA GLY A 18 -1.23 12.97 10.31
C GLY A 18 -2.01 12.10 11.29
N GLY A 19 -3.34 11.94 11.14
CA GLY A 19 -4.13 11.19 12.11
C GLY A 19 -3.75 9.70 12.20
N PHE A 20 -3.13 9.13 11.15
CA PHE A 20 -2.51 7.80 11.18
C PHE A 20 -1.50 7.61 12.34
N VAL A 21 -0.86 8.69 12.83
CA VAL A 21 0.08 8.60 13.97
C VAL A 21 -0.58 8.23 15.30
N GLY A 22 -1.92 8.20 15.33
CA GLY A 22 -2.65 7.62 16.45
C GLY A 22 -2.31 6.14 16.68
N VAL A 23 -1.82 5.42 15.67
CA VAL A 23 -1.33 4.04 15.81
C VAL A 23 -0.07 3.97 16.68
N ASP A 24 0.87 4.91 16.53
CA ASP A 24 2.10 4.96 17.32
C ASP A 24 1.79 5.20 18.81
N VAL A 25 0.74 5.99 19.09
CA VAL A 25 0.20 6.15 20.46
C VAL A 25 -0.26 4.80 21.02
N PHE A 26 -0.92 3.96 20.21
CA PHE A 26 -1.32 2.61 20.62
C PHE A 26 -0.11 1.73 20.89
N PHE A 27 0.90 1.72 20.02
CA PHE A 27 2.12 0.92 20.20
C PHE A 27 2.83 1.23 21.53
N VAL A 28 2.98 2.51 21.90
CA VAL A 28 3.57 2.89 23.19
C VAL A 28 2.70 2.38 24.37
N ILE A 29 1.38 2.56 24.31
CA ILE A 29 0.47 2.09 25.36
C ILE A 29 0.53 0.56 25.49
N SER A 30 0.56 -0.14 24.36
CA SER A 30 0.63 -1.59 24.24
C SER A 30 1.90 -2.16 24.88
N GLY A 31 3.07 -1.59 24.56
CA GLY A 31 4.35 -1.96 25.19
C GLY A 31 4.36 -1.73 26.70
N TYR A 32 3.79 -0.61 27.18
CA TYR A 32 3.69 -0.29 28.60
C TYR A 32 2.80 -1.28 29.36
N LEU A 33 1.60 -1.55 28.86
CA LEU A 33 0.62 -2.40 29.55
C LEU A 33 1.09 -3.85 29.65
N ILE A 34 1.63 -4.41 28.56
CA ILE A 34 2.03 -5.82 28.51
C ILE A 34 3.27 -6.07 29.33
N THR A 35 4.30 -5.24 29.17
CA THR A 35 5.52 -5.34 29.99
C THR A 35 5.20 -5.16 31.47
N GLY A 36 4.35 -4.18 31.82
CA GLY A 36 3.92 -3.95 33.20
C GLY A 36 3.15 -5.14 33.78
N LEU A 37 2.32 -5.82 32.98
CA LEU A 37 1.58 -7.01 33.41
C LEU A 37 2.53 -8.19 33.70
N LEU A 38 3.48 -8.44 32.81
CA LEU A 38 4.46 -9.52 32.96
C LEU A 38 5.40 -9.28 34.14
N LEU A 39 5.85 -8.04 34.33
CA LEU A 39 6.66 -7.64 35.49
C LEU A 39 5.91 -7.87 36.81
N ARG A 40 4.63 -7.47 36.90
CA ARG A 40 3.81 -7.69 38.09
C ARG A 40 3.56 -9.17 38.36
N GLU A 41 3.35 -9.97 37.32
CA GLU A 41 3.15 -11.42 37.45
C GLU A 41 4.42 -12.10 38.00
N TRP A 42 5.58 -11.71 37.47
CA TRP A 42 6.88 -12.14 37.98
C TRP A 42 7.12 -11.72 39.43
N ASP A 43 6.82 -10.46 39.79
CA ASP A 43 7.02 -9.98 41.16
C ASP A 43 6.22 -10.79 42.18
N ARG A 44 4.99 -11.18 41.80
CA ARG A 44 4.04 -11.91 42.64
C ARG A 44 4.37 -13.41 42.73
N SER A 45 4.67 -14.05 41.60
CA SER A 45 4.75 -15.52 41.52
C SER A 45 6.15 -16.07 41.23
N GLY A 46 7.11 -15.23 40.86
CA GLY A 46 8.46 -15.66 40.46
C GLY A 46 8.48 -16.43 39.14
N THR A 47 7.40 -16.38 38.35
CA THR A 47 7.30 -16.96 37.01
C THR A 47 6.29 -16.15 36.17
N ILE A 48 6.20 -16.47 34.88
CA ILE A 48 5.18 -15.94 33.97
C ILE A 48 4.40 -17.13 33.41
N SER A 49 3.07 -17.12 33.54
CA SER A 49 2.20 -18.10 32.91
C SER A 49 1.94 -17.72 31.45
N PHE A 50 2.62 -18.42 30.53
CA PHE A 50 2.40 -18.29 29.09
C PHE A 50 0.92 -18.50 28.73
N TRP A 51 0.35 -19.65 29.09
CA TRP A 51 -1.06 -19.95 28.79
C TRP A 51 -2.03 -18.97 29.43
N GLY A 52 -1.76 -18.50 30.65
CA GLY A 52 -2.56 -17.49 31.33
C GLY A 52 -2.56 -16.16 30.58
N PHE A 53 -1.40 -15.76 30.03
CA PHE A 53 -1.24 -14.56 29.22
C PHE A 53 -2.05 -14.64 27.92
N TYR A 54 -1.80 -15.66 27.09
CA TYR A 54 -2.48 -15.80 25.79
C TYR A 54 -3.97 -16.01 25.92
N ARG A 55 -4.43 -16.73 26.95
CA ARG A 55 -5.87 -16.86 27.21
C ARG A 55 -6.55 -15.49 27.32
N ARG A 56 -5.99 -14.61 28.14
CA ARG A 56 -6.57 -13.27 28.37
C ARG A 56 -6.54 -12.46 27.08
N ARG A 57 -5.52 -12.66 26.25
CA ARG A 57 -5.36 -11.97 24.97
C ARG A 57 -6.34 -12.46 23.92
N ILE A 58 -6.42 -13.77 23.72
CA ILE A 58 -7.37 -14.43 22.82
C ILE A 58 -8.80 -14.00 23.16
N LYS A 59 -9.23 -14.05 24.43
CA LYS A 59 -10.58 -13.61 24.82
C LYS A 59 -10.88 -12.13 24.55
N ARG A 60 -9.85 -11.30 24.45
CA ARG A 60 -9.98 -9.85 24.27
C ARG A 60 -9.96 -9.45 22.80
N ILE A 61 -9.15 -10.11 21.97
CA ILE A 61 -8.80 -9.65 20.62
C ILE A 61 -9.50 -10.50 19.54
N MET A 62 -9.25 -11.82 19.55
CA MET A 62 -9.68 -12.73 18.48
C MET A 62 -11.18 -12.62 18.13
N PRO A 63 -12.14 -12.56 19.08
CA PRO A 63 -13.55 -12.60 18.72
C PRO A 63 -14.01 -11.44 17.85
N ALA A 64 -13.63 -10.20 18.19
CA ALA A 64 -14.02 -9.04 17.41
C ALA A 64 -13.20 -8.95 16.12
N ALA A 65 -11.90 -9.28 16.17
CA ALA A 65 -11.04 -9.33 14.98
C ALA A 65 -11.59 -10.28 13.91
N LEU A 66 -11.91 -11.52 14.28
CA LEU A 66 -12.41 -12.53 13.34
C LEU A 66 -13.82 -12.20 12.83
N LEU A 67 -14.67 -11.63 13.68
CA LEU A 67 -16.00 -11.17 13.28
C LEU A 67 -15.90 -10.12 12.17
N VAL A 68 -15.03 -9.13 12.33
CA VAL A 68 -14.88 -8.05 11.35
C VAL A 68 -14.24 -8.55 10.07
N VAL A 69 -13.22 -9.43 10.14
CA VAL A 69 -12.66 -10.08 8.95
C VAL A 69 -13.75 -10.81 8.18
N PHE A 70 -14.54 -11.65 8.86
CA PHE A 70 -15.60 -12.39 8.22
C PHE A 70 -16.69 -11.51 7.61
N ALA A 71 -17.18 -10.53 8.38
CA ALA A 71 -18.19 -9.60 7.91
C ALA A 71 -17.71 -8.81 6.69
N THR A 72 -16.43 -8.44 6.67
CA THR A 72 -15.78 -7.75 5.55
C THR A 72 -15.70 -8.63 4.31
N VAL A 73 -15.32 -9.91 4.47
CA VAL A 73 -15.26 -10.85 3.34
C VAL A 73 -16.66 -11.13 2.77
N ILE A 74 -17.67 -11.31 3.62
CA ILE A 74 -19.07 -11.43 3.16
C ILE A 74 -19.49 -10.18 2.40
N ALA A 75 -19.23 -8.99 2.94
CA ALA A 75 -19.60 -7.75 2.28
C ALA A 75 -18.91 -7.64 0.91
N ALA A 76 -17.62 -7.97 0.84
CA ALA A 76 -16.84 -7.96 -0.39
C ALA A 76 -17.43 -8.88 -1.48
N TYR A 77 -17.92 -10.07 -1.12
CA TYR A 77 -18.59 -10.98 -2.08
C TYR A 77 -19.78 -10.32 -2.78
N PHE A 78 -20.57 -9.51 -2.05
CA PHE A 78 -21.76 -8.87 -2.60
C PHE A 78 -21.48 -7.53 -3.30
N THR A 79 -20.35 -6.89 -3.01
CA THR A 79 -20.10 -5.50 -3.47
C THR A 79 -18.94 -5.34 -4.44
N PHE A 80 -17.92 -6.20 -4.41
CA PHE A 80 -16.69 -6.01 -5.18
C PHE A 80 -16.63 -6.91 -6.42
N SER A 81 -15.73 -6.58 -7.36
CA SER A 81 -15.39 -7.44 -8.49
C SER A 81 -14.84 -8.79 -7.99
N THR A 82 -14.89 -9.81 -8.83
CA THR A 82 -14.35 -11.15 -8.52
C THR A 82 -12.88 -11.07 -8.09
N VAL A 83 -12.08 -10.22 -8.75
CA VAL A 83 -10.66 -10.05 -8.44
C VAL A 83 -10.47 -9.39 -7.08
N ARG A 84 -11.16 -8.26 -6.84
CA ARG A 84 -11.01 -7.52 -5.58
C ARG A 84 -11.56 -8.32 -4.39
N PHE A 85 -12.61 -9.12 -4.61
CA PHE A 85 -13.10 -10.08 -3.63
C PHE A 85 -12.04 -11.15 -3.31
N ALA A 86 -11.43 -11.78 -4.31
CA ALA A 86 -10.38 -12.77 -4.11
C ALA A 86 -9.18 -12.20 -3.33
N ARG A 87 -8.72 -10.99 -3.68
CA ARG A 87 -7.68 -10.26 -2.92
C ARG A 87 -8.11 -9.98 -1.47
N THR A 88 -9.37 -9.59 -1.25
CA THR A 88 -9.90 -9.36 0.09
C THR A 88 -9.92 -10.65 0.93
N VAL A 89 -10.16 -11.82 0.30
CA VAL A 89 -10.08 -13.10 0.99
C VAL A 89 -8.65 -13.42 1.39
N ASP A 90 -7.68 -13.25 0.48
CA ASP A 90 -6.26 -13.45 0.79
C ASP A 90 -5.80 -12.55 1.94
N ASP A 91 -6.10 -11.25 1.87
CA ASP A 91 -5.86 -10.31 2.97
C ASP A 91 -6.54 -10.74 4.28
N GLY A 92 -7.74 -11.32 4.18
CA GLY A 92 -8.48 -11.89 5.30
C GLY A 92 -7.76 -13.06 5.97
N VAL A 93 -7.09 -13.92 5.18
CA VAL A 93 -6.24 -15.01 5.70
C VAL A 93 -5.04 -14.42 6.43
N TRP A 94 -4.30 -13.50 5.82
CA TRP A 94 -3.15 -12.85 6.46
C TRP A 94 -3.53 -12.06 7.73
N ALA A 95 -4.68 -11.38 7.72
CA ALA A 95 -5.23 -10.68 8.88
C ALA A 95 -5.60 -11.63 10.02
N THR A 96 -6.19 -12.79 9.70
CA THR A 96 -6.55 -13.84 10.66
C THR A 96 -5.35 -14.38 11.43
N PHE A 97 -4.21 -14.52 10.75
CA PHE A 97 -2.96 -15.01 11.35
C PHE A 97 -2.05 -13.89 11.89
N PHE A 98 -2.54 -12.64 11.94
CA PHE A 98 -1.76 -11.48 12.38
C PHE A 98 -0.44 -11.32 11.60
N ALA A 99 -0.51 -11.50 10.29
CA ALA A 99 0.61 -11.36 9.36
C ALA A 99 0.31 -10.40 8.19
N ALA A 100 -0.83 -9.70 8.21
CA ALA A 100 -1.24 -8.75 7.19
C ALA A 100 -0.19 -7.67 6.88
N ASN A 101 0.58 -7.22 7.88
CA ASN A 101 1.63 -6.23 7.66
C ASN A 101 2.72 -6.72 6.68
N TRP A 102 3.09 -8.00 6.74
CA TRP A 102 4.06 -8.57 5.81
C TRP A 102 3.46 -8.80 4.42
N ASN A 103 2.16 -9.15 4.34
CA ASN A 103 1.46 -9.23 3.05
C ASN A 103 1.52 -7.88 2.32
N PHE A 104 1.13 -6.79 3.00
CA PHE A 104 1.13 -5.45 2.41
C PHE A 104 2.54 -4.94 2.10
N ALA A 105 3.54 -5.29 2.92
CA ALA A 105 4.94 -4.95 2.65
C ALA A 105 5.47 -5.66 1.38
N VAL A 106 5.22 -6.97 1.25
CA VAL A 106 5.66 -7.76 0.07
C VAL A 106 4.89 -7.36 -1.18
N ALA A 107 3.60 -7.02 -1.05
CA ALA A 107 2.79 -6.50 -2.13
C ALA A 107 3.19 -5.08 -2.58
N GLY A 108 4.13 -4.43 -1.88
CA GLY A 108 4.56 -3.06 -2.19
C GLY A 108 3.44 -2.04 -2.02
N THR A 109 2.48 -2.30 -1.12
CA THR A 109 1.34 -1.40 -0.89
C THR A 109 1.84 -0.08 -0.34
N ASP A 110 1.68 1.02 -1.05
CA ASP A 110 1.87 2.34 -0.44
C ASP A 110 0.63 2.70 0.39
N TYR A 111 0.86 2.93 1.67
CA TYR A 111 -0.18 3.34 2.62
C TYR A 111 -0.75 4.72 2.30
N PHE A 112 0.06 5.61 1.70
CA PHE A 112 -0.30 7.02 1.49
C PHE A 112 -0.84 7.31 0.09
N ALA A 113 -0.55 6.45 -0.90
CA ALA A 113 -1.09 6.58 -2.25
C ALA A 113 -2.61 6.37 -2.31
N ALA A 114 -3.28 7.17 -3.16
CA ALA A 114 -4.73 7.12 -3.37
C ALA A 114 -5.16 6.33 -4.62
N ASP A 115 -4.20 5.77 -5.38
CA ASP A 115 -4.45 5.37 -6.77
C ASP A 115 -4.97 3.94 -6.96
N ASN A 116 -4.96 3.09 -5.92
CA ASN A 116 -5.27 1.66 -6.04
C ASN A 116 -6.51 1.24 -5.26
N ALA A 117 -7.06 0.07 -5.60
CA ALA A 117 -8.11 -0.61 -4.84
C ALA A 117 -7.65 -1.01 -3.41
N VAL A 118 -7.67 -0.05 -2.48
CA VAL A 118 -7.30 -0.23 -1.07
C VAL A 118 -8.07 -1.40 -0.45
N SER A 119 -7.35 -2.29 0.22
CA SER A 119 -7.93 -3.44 0.92
C SER A 119 -8.82 -2.98 2.07
N PRO A 120 -10.06 -3.48 2.22
CA PRO A 120 -10.91 -3.13 3.37
C PRO A 120 -10.34 -3.62 4.71
N LEU A 121 -9.34 -4.51 4.68
CA LEU A 121 -8.67 -5.06 5.85
C LEU A 121 -7.29 -4.44 6.10
N GLN A 122 -6.87 -3.42 5.33
CA GLN A 122 -5.51 -2.87 5.42
C GLN A 122 -5.11 -2.49 6.84
N HIS A 123 -5.98 -1.83 7.59
CA HIS A 123 -5.75 -1.43 8.99
C HIS A 123 -5.36 -2.56 9.96
N TYR A 124 -5.57 -3.85 9.62
CA TYR A 124 -5.09 -4.98 10.42
C TYR A 124 -3.57 -5.08 10.49
N TRP A 125 -2.83 -4.37 9.63
CA TRP A 125 -1.37 -4.33 9.68
C TRP A 125 -0.83 -3.93 11.06
N SER A 126 -1.44 -2.94 11.71
CA SER A 126 -0.96 -2.45 13.00
C SER A 126 -1.24 -3.46 14.11
N LEU A 127 -2.40 -4.12 14.03
CA LEU A 127 -2.79 -5.19 14.94
C LEU A 127 -1.86 -6.40 14.78
N ALA A 128 -1.44 -6.71 13.55
CA ALA A 128 -0.47 -7.77 13.25
C ALA A 128 0.88 -7.49 13.93
N VAL A 129 1.43 -6.29 13.75
CA VAL A 129 2.68 -5.86 14.41
C VAL A 129 2.55 -5.94 15.94
N GLU A 130 1.43 -5.48 16.50
CA GLU A 130 1.16 -5.52 17.92
C GLU A 130 1.09 -6.98 18.47
N GLU A 131 0.39 -7.89 17.79
CA GLU A 131 0.30 -9.30 18.21
C GLU A 131 1.62 -10.06 18.03
N GLN A 132 2.42 -9.75 17.01
CA GLN A 132 3.77 -10.32 16.85
C GLN A 132 4.68 -9.91 18.01
N PHE A 133 4.60 -8.65 18.46
CA PHE A 133 5.31 -8.23 19.67
C PHE A 133 4.84 -9.04 20.89
N TYR A 134 3.53 -9.25 21.07
CA TYR A 134 3.01 -10.07 22.17
C TYR A 134 3.35 -11.54 22.06
N LEU A 135 3.58 -12.03 20.84
CA LEU A 135 4.03 -13.39 20.61
C LEU A 135 5.43 -13.60 21.22
N VAL A 136 6.34 -12.69 20.89
CA VAL A 136 7.77 -12.80 21.24
C VAL A 136 8.07 -12.35 22.67
N TRP A 137 7.37 -11.32 23.17
CA TRP A 137 7.74 -10.63 24.40
C TRP A 137 7.76 -11.47 25.69
N PRO A 138 6.74 -12.32 25.98
CA PRO A 138 6.75 -13.17 27.17
C PRO A 138 7.92 -14.17 27.18
N TRP A 139 8.29 -14.72 26.01
CA TRP A 139 9.40 -15.65 25.89
C TRP A 139 10.74 -14.98 26.16
N LEU A 140 10.94 -13.79 25.59
CA LEU A 140 12.14 -13.00 25.84
C LEU A 140 12.30 -12.70 27.33
N MET A 141 11.23 -12.26 28.00
CA MET A 141 11.26 -11.99 29.44
C MET A 141 11.54 -13.25 30.27
N LEU A 142 10.88 -14.37 29.95
CA LEU A 142 11.13 -15.66 30.61
C LEU A 142 12.59 -16.11 30.46
N LEU A 143 13.17 -15.99 29.26
CA LEU A 143 14.57 -16.31 29.00
C LEU A 143 15.51 -15.45 29.86
N ILE A 144 15.29 -14.12 29.89
CA ILE A 144 16.11 -13.21 30.70
C ILE A 144 16.02 -13.57 32.19
N PHE A 145 14.81 -13.81 32.70
CA PHE A 145 14.59 -14.18 34.09
C PHE A 145 15.25 -15.52 34.46
N TRP A 146 15.19 -16.50 33.56
CA TRP A 146 15.84 -17.79 33.74
C TRP A 146 17.37 -17.70 33.75
N ILE A 147 17.97 -16.93 32.83
CA ILE A 147 19.43 -16.71 32.79
C ILE A 147 19.91 -16.03 34.08
N VAL A 148 19.21 -14.98 34.54
CA VAL A 148 19.59 -14.24 35.75
C VAL A 148 19.37 -15.08 37.01
N GLY A 149 18.27 -15.83 37.08
CA GLY A 149 17.95 -16.72 38.20
C GLY A 149 18.98 -17.84 38.40
N ARG A 150 19.65 -18.29 37.33
CA ARG A 150 20.74 -19.27 37.41
C ARG A 150 22.05 -18.71 37.97
N ARG A 151 22.33 -17.42 37.74
CA ARG A 151 23.63 -16.80 38.05
C ARG A 151 23.72 -16.24 39.46
N LEU A 152 22.60 -15.97 40.12
CA LEU A 152 22.56 -15.26 41.39
C LEU A 152 21.87 -16.08 42.49
N LYS A 153 22.43 -16.07 43.70
CA LYS A 153 21.83 -16.66 44.90
C LYS A 153 21.12 -15.56 45.72
N GLY A 154 19.88 -15.79 46.15
CA GLY A 154 19.11 -14.89 47.01
C GLY A 154 18.01 -14.07 46.29
N ALA A 155 16.77 -14.24 46.75
CA ALA A 155 15.57 -13.72 46.07
C ALA A 155 15.55 -12.19 45.79
N PRO A 156 16.00 -11.29 46.70
CA PRO A 156 15.95 -9.85 46.45
C PRO A 156 17.02 -9.36 45.46
N ALA A 157 18.18 -10.03 45.42
CA ALA A 157 19.26 -9.72 44.48
C ALA A 157 18.87 -10.18 43.06
N VAL A 158 18.31 -11.39 42.94
CA VAL A 158 17.78 -11.94 41.68
C VAL A 158 16.70 -11.02 41.09
N LYS A 159 15.71 -10.58 41.88
CA LYS A 159 14.64 -9.69 41.36
C LYS A 159 15.16 -8.35 40.85
N ARG A 160 16.11 -7.72 41.56
CA ARG A 160 16.72 -6.45 41.12
C ARG A 160 17.58 -6.61 39.87
N ALA A 161 18.41 -7.64 39.83
CA ALA A 161 19.23 -7.94 38.66
C ALA A 161 18.36 -8.27 37.45
N ALA A 162 17.31 -9.09 37.63
CA ALA A 162 16.39 -9.48 36.58
C ALA A 162 15.70 -8.27 35.94
N ARG A 163 15.17 -7.35 36.76
CA ARG A 163 14.58 -6.09 36.24
C ARG A 163 15.59 -5.22 35.50
N ARG A 164 16.83 -5.12 36.00
CA ARG A 164 17.90 -4.39 35.30
C ARG A 164 18.26 -5.04 33.98
N SER A 165 18.39 -6.36 33.93
CA SER A 165 18.66 -7.11 32.70
C SER A 165 17.53 -6.96 31.69
N VAL A 166 16.27 -7.01 32.12
CA VAL A 166 15.12 -6.71 31.25
C VAL A 166 15.22 -5.28 30.74
N PHE A 167 15.40 -4.28 31.60
CA PHE A 167 15.53 -2.89 31.16
C PHE A 167 16.65 -2.71 30.11
N VAL A 168 17.85 -3.26 30.36
CA VAL A 168 18.98 -3.17 29.43
C VAL A 168 18.67 -3.86 28.10
N ALA A 169 18.08 -5.07 28.14
CA ALA A 169 17.71 -5.78 26.92
C ALA A 169 16.67 -5.00 26.10
N ILE A 170 15.64 -4.45 26.75
CA ILE A 170 14.64 -3.60 26.10
C ILE A 170 15.31 -2.37 25.49
N ALA A 171 16.21 -1.70 26.22
CA ALA A 171 16.88 -0.50 25.75
C ALA A 171 17.74 -0.79 24.50
N ILE A 172 18.48 -1.90 24.49
CA ILE A 172 19.27 -2.33 23.33
C ILE A 172 18.36 -2.63 22.14
N LEU A 173 17.28 -3.41 22.32
CA LEU A 173 16.35 -3.74 21.24
C LEU A 173 15.61 -2.52 20.71
N THR A 174 15.25 -1.58 21.58
CA THR A 174 14.60 -0.31 21.21
C THR A 174 15.56 0.54 20.38
N ALA A 175 16.82 0.68 20.81
CA ALA A 175 17.82 1.44 20.08
C ALA A 175 18.16 0.80 18.73
N ALA A 176 18.29 -0.54 18.67
CA ALA A 176 18.54 -1.27 17.45
C ALA A 176 17.37 -1.14 16.45
N SER A 177 16.12 -1.27 16.93
CA SER A 177 14.92 -1.07 16.12
C SER A 177 14.79 0.37 15.63
N PHE A 178 15.11 1.37 16.44
CA PHE A 178 15.10 2.77 16.02
C PHE A 178 16.19 3.07 14.98
N ALA A 179 17.40 2.52 15.16
CA ALA A 179 18.47 2.63 14.17
C ALA A 179 18.10 1.95 12.85
N TRP A 180 17.47 0.77 12.91
CA TRP A 180 16.91 0.11 11.73
C TRP A 180 15.82 0.95 11.06
N ALA A 181 14.92 1.53 11.86
CA ALA A 181 13.86 2.41 11.36
C ALA A 181 14.42 3.62 10.62
N LEU A 182 15.48 4.27 11.12
CA LEU A 182 16.13 5.39 10.42
C LEU A 182 16.68 4.96 9.05
N TYR A 183 17.28 3.79 8.98
CA TYR A 183 17.79 3.23 7.73
C TYR A 183 16.66 2.85 6.78
N GLU A 184 15.71 2.00 7.21
CA GLU A 184 14.62 1.50 6.36
C GLU A 184 13.69 2.63 5.90
N SER A 185 13.40 3.65 6.74
CA SER A 185 12.55 4.79 6.35
C SER A 185 13.15 5.65 5.23
N SER A 186 14.45 5.58 5.01
CA SER A 186 15.15 6.28 3.92
C SER A 186 15.42 5.37 2.72
N ALA A 187 15.71 4.09 2.96
CA ALA A 187 16.01 3.13 1.90
C ALA A 187 14.75 2.54 1.25
N ASN A 188 13.70 2.25 2.03
CA ASN A 188 12.46 1.65 1.57
C ASN A 188 11.27 2.09 2.45
N PRO A 189 10.72 3.31 2.25
CA PRO A 189 9.68 3.90 3.11
C PRO A 189 8.41 3.05 3.20
N THR A 190 8.00 2.42 2.10
CA THR A 190 6.81 1.57 2.00
C THR A 190 6.93 0.35 2.90
N VAL A 191 8.06 -0.36 2.83
CA VAL A 191 8.32 -1.51 3.72
C VAL A 191 8.51 -1.05 5.16
N ALA A 192 9.24 0.06 5.39
CA ALA A 192 9.48 0.61 6.72
C ALA A 192 8.17 0.91 7.47
N TYR A 193 7.13 1.36 6.73
CA TYR A 193 5.83 1.66 7.30
C TYR A 193 5.18 0.42 7.95
N PHE A 194 5.22 -0.74 7.28
CA PHE A 194 4.58 -1.98 7.72
C PHE A 194 5.51 -2.93 8.51
N SER A 195 6.81 -2.72 8.46
CA SER A 195 7.85 -3.58 9.04
C SER A 195 7.77 -3.62 10.57
N THR A 196 7.62 -4.83 11.12
CA THR A 196 7.65 -5.06 12.57
C THR A 196 8.97 -4.59 13.18
N PHE A 197 10.08 -4.73 12.44
CA PHE A 197 11.41 -4.35 12.91
C PHE A 197 11.59 -2.84 13.01
N SER A 198 10.99 -2.07 12.09
CA SER A 198 11.02 -0.60 12.12
C SER A 198 10.02 0.01 13.10
N ARG A 199 9.03 -0.76 13.55
CA ARG A 199 8.01 -0.32 14.52
C ARG A 199 8.25 -0.76 15.95
N ALA A 200 9.08 -1.78 16.18
CA ALA A 200 9.26 -2.37 17.51
C ALA A 200 9.76 -1.38 18.57
N TRP A 201 10.51 -0.34 18.20
CA TRP A 201 11.02 0.66 19.14
C TRP A 201 9.91 1.49 19.79
N GLU A 202 8.78 1.72 19.12
CA GLU A 202 7.64 2.46 19.66
C GLU A 202 7.04 1.72 20.88
N MET A 203 6.81 0.41 20.72
CA MET A 203 6.44 -0.50 21.82
C MET A 203 7.56 -0.62 22.86
N GLY A 204 8.82 -0.62 22.42
CA GLY A 204 10.01 -0.62 23.26
C GLY A 204 10.06 0.56 24.24
N VAL A 205 9.74 1.77 23.79
CA VAL A 205 9.62 2.96 24.66
C VAL A 205 8.56 2.73 25.74
N GLY A 206 7.38 2.23 25.36
CA GLY A 206 6.34 1.85 26.33
C GLY A 206 6.84 0.83 27.36
N ALA A 207 7.57 -0.19 26.91
CA ALA A 207 8.13 -1.22 27.78
C ALA A 207 9.21 -0.67 28.75
N LEU A 208 10.04 0.28 28.30
CA LEU A 208 11.00 0.98 29.17
C LEU A 208 10.30 1.78 30.26
N LEU A 209 9.18 2.45 29.94
CA LEU A 209 8.35 3.16 30.92
C LEU A 209 7.77 2.22 31.98
N ALA A 210 7.36 1.01 31.58
CA ALA A 210 6.86 0.00 32.52
C ALA A 210 7.94 -0.44 33.53
N CYS A 211 9.19 -0.58 33.08
CA CYS A 211 10.33 -0.91 33.95
C CYS A 211 10.67 0.22 34.94
N THR A 212 10.41 1.47 34.57
CA THR A 212 10.81 2.68 35.31
C THR A 212 9.67 3.34 36.09
N THR A 213 8.47 2.74 36.08
CA THR A 213 7.26 3.30 36.71
C THR A 213 7.47 3.69 38.18
N SER A 214 8.28 2.95 38.95
CA SER A 214 8.58 3.28 40.35
C SER A 214 9.32 4.61 40.54
N ALA A 215 10.13 5.02 39.56
CA ALA A 215 10.81 6.32 39.60
C ALA A 215 9.79 7.46 39.39
N PHE A 216 8.86 7.29 38.45
CA PHE A 216 7.85 8.31 38.14
C PHE A 216 6.82 8.54 39.25
N ARG A 217 6.61 7.57 40.15
CA ARG A 217 5.77 7.78 41.34
C ARG A 217 6.28 8.90 42.26
N ARG A 218 7.56 9.29 42.13
CA ARG A 218 8.18 10.37 42.90
C ARG A 218 7.97 11.76 42.28
N ILE A 219 7.35 11.85 41.10
CA ILE A 219 7.08 13.14 40.45
C ILE A 219 6.06 13.92 41.30
N PRO A 220 6.33 15.20 41.64
CA PRO A 220 5.40 16.06 42.36
C PRO A 220 4.06 16.19 41.64
N ASP A 221 2.96 16.17 42.37
CA ASP A 221 1.61 16.25 41.79
C ASP A 221 1.38 17.52 40.97
N VAL A 222 2.08 18.62 41.29
CA VAL A 222 2.01 19.90 40.56
C VAL A 222 2.55 19.80 39.13
N LEU A 223 3.54 18.92 38.87
CA LEU A 223 4.12 18.77 37.53
C LEU A 223 3.31 17.85 36.62
N ARG A 224 2.43 17.00 37.19
CA ARG A 224 1.68 16.01 36.42
C ARG A 224 0.69 16.62 35.42
N PRO A 225 -0.09 17.68 35.76
CA PRO A 225 -0.93 18.37 34.79
C PRO A 225 -0.13 18.94 33.62
N LEU A 226 1.04 19.53 33.88
CA LEU A 226 1.91 20.08 32.84
C LEU A 226 2.39 18.99 31.89
N LEU A 227 2.92 17.88 32.42
CA LEU A 227 3.37 16.74 31.61
C LEU A 227 2.24 16.14 30.78
N ALA A 228 1.04 15.99 31.36
CA ALA A 228 -0.11 15.43 30.66
C ALA A 228 -0.60 16.34 29.52
N TRP A 229 -0.78 17.64 29.78
CA TRP A 229 -1.23 18.58 28.77
C TRP A 229 -0.18 18.83 27.69
N PHE A 230 1.11 18.88 28.04
CA PHE A 230 2.19 18.97 27.08
C PHE A 230 2.26 17.70 26.19
N GLY A 231 2.11 16.52 26.79
CA GLY A 231 2.01 15.26 26.02
C GLY A 231 0.77 15.21 25.11
N ILE A 232 -0.40 15.66 25.59
CA ILE A 232 -1.61 15.73 24.76
C ILE A 232 -1.43 16.74 23.62
N ALA A 233 -0.88 17.91 23.90
CA ALA A 233 -0.58 18.92 22.88
C ALA A 233 0.40 18.37 21.84
N GLY A 234 1.46 17.66 22.27
CA GLY A 234 2.40 17.01 21.38
C GLY A 234 1.76 15.95 20.47
N ILE A 235 0.82 15.14 21.00
CA ILE A 235 0.03 14.21 20.18
C ILE A 235 -0.80 14.97 19.15
N ILE A 236 -1.50 16.04 19.54
CA ILE A 236 -2.31 16.85 18.62
C ILE A 236 -1.42 17.49 17.54
N VAL A 237 -0.30 18.11 17.92
CA VAL A 237 0.66 18.70 16.98
C VAL A 237 1.20 17.65 16.01
N SER A 238 1.48 16.43 16.48
CA SER A 238 1.92 15.33 15.62
C SER A 238 0.92 15.07 14.50
N THR A 239 -0.39 15.08 14.80
CA THR A 239 -1.43 14.86 13.78
C THR A 239 -1.52 15.96 12.73
N LEU A 240 -1.08 17.17 13.05
CA LEU A 240 -1.16 18.33 12.15
C LEU A 240 0.11 18.55 11.32
N VAL A 241 1.28 18.18 11.87
CA VAL A 241 2.59 18.46 11.26
C VAL A 241 3.15 17.26 10.52
N ILE A 242 2.88 16.04 11.01
CA ILE A 242 3.33 14.81 10.33
C ILE A 242 2.33 14.50 9.21
N THR A 243 2.85 14.19 8.03
CA THR A 243 2.07 13.87 6.83
C THR A 243 2.67 12.65 6.14
N GLY A 244 1.99 12.10 5.11
CA GLY A 244 2.57 11.05 4.25
C GLY A 244 3.85 11.46 3.50
N ALA A 245 4.19 12.76 3.50
CA ALA A 245 5.46 13.24 2.96
C ALA A 245 6.63 13.09 3.95
N SER A 246 6.36 12.91 5.24
CA SER A 246 7.39 12.81 6.27
C SER A 246 8.15 11.50 6.18
N THR A 247 9.46 11.51 6.48
CA THR A 247 10.25 10.28 6.64
C THR A 247 9.75 9.51 7.86
N PHE A 248 9.15 8.34 7.62
CA PHE A 248 8.37 7.60 8.61
C PHE A 248 8.64 6.08 8.49
N PRO A 249 8.65 5.30 9.60
CA PRO A 249 8.44 5.68 11.00
C PRO A 249 9.43 6.67 11.60
N ALA A 250 10.73 6.58 11.25
CA ALA A 250 11.76 7.36 11.92
C ALA A 250 12.35 8.43 11.00
N PRO A 251 12.62 9.66 11.50
CA PRO A 251 12.48 10.09 12.90
C PRO A 251 11.09 10.61 13.29
N ALA A 252 10.16 10.78 12.35
CA ALA A 252 8.93 11.55 12.59
C ALA A 252 8.04 11.00 13.73
N ALA A 253 7.91 9.67 13.88
CA ALA A 253 7.14 9.05 14.97
C ALA A 253 7.72 9.31 16.37
N ALA A 254 8.96 9.84 16.50
CA ALA A 254 9.52 10.21 17.81
C ALA A 254 8.63 11.22 18.54
N LEU A 255 8.02 12.16 17.83
CA LEU A 255 7.14 13.16 18.45
C LEU A 255 5.90 12.54 19.11
N PRO A 256 5.05 11.76 18.41
CA PRO A 256 3.88 11.13 19.03
C PRO A 256 4.29 10.08 20.09
N VAL A 257 5.41 9.37 19.90
CA VAL A 257 5.90 8.37 20.86
C VAL A 257 6.34 9.01 22.18
N LEU A 258 7.18 10.05 22.13
CA LEU A 258 7.64 10.76 23.32
C LEU A 258 6.50 11.53 23.99
N SER A 259 5.58 12.10 23.20
CA SER A 259 4.39 12.76 23.71
C SER A 259 3.49 11.78 24.49
N THR A 260 3.31 10.57 23.96
CA THR A 260 2.58 9.50 24.65
C THR A 260 3.30 9.06 25.93
N ALA A 261 4.63 8.98 25.91
CA ALA A 261 5.43 8.69 27.08
C ALA A 261 5.18 9.73 28.21
N LEU A 262 5.12 11.02 27.88
CA LEU A 262 4.83 12.08 28.86
C LEU A 262 3.44 11.92 29.49
N VAL A 263 2.42 11.57 28.70
CA VAL A 263 1.07 11.29 29.22
C VAL A 263 1.07 10.10 30.18
N ILE A 264 1.78 9.01 29.84
CA ILE A 264 1.90 7.82 30.70
C ILE A 264 2.66 8.15 32.00
N ILE A 265 3.74 8.93 31.91
CA ILE A 265 4.52 9.38 33.07
C ILE A 265 3.64 10.20 34.01
N ALA A 266 2.85 11.15 33.48
CA ALA A 266 1.95 11.98 34.28
C ALA A 266 0.90 11.15 35.04
N GLY A 267 0.37 10.10 34.41
CA GLY A 267 -0.59 9.18 35.02
C GLY A 267 0.01 8.16 36.00
N SER A 268 1.33 8.01 36.05
CA SER A 268 1.99 6.98 36.85
C SER A 268 1.97 7.31 38.35
N GLY A 269 1.19 6.54 39.13
CA GLY A 269 1.22 6.61 40.59
C GLY A 269 0.34 7.66 41.27
N THR A 270 -0.69 8.17 40.58
CA THR A 270 -1.73 9.02 41.17
C THR A 270 -3.11 8.51 40.78
N ASN A 271 -4.10 8.70 41.67
CA ASN A 271 -5.51 8.49 41.37
C ASN A 271 -6.23 9.80 41.00
N GLN A 272 -5.54 10.94 41.05
CA GLN A 272 -6.10 12.24 40.75
C GLN A 272 -5.93 12.58 39.26
N THR A 273 -6.91 12.23 38.45
CA THR A 273 -6.97 12.60 37.01
C THR A 273 -7.89 13.78 36.73
N ARG A 274 -8.34 14.49 37.77
CA ARG A 274 -9.35 15.57 37.69
C ARG A 274 -8.94 16.72 36.76
N PHE A 275 -7.64 16.97 36.58
CA PHE A 275 -7.16 18.01 35.67
C PHE A 275 -7.34 17.65 34.17
N LEU A 276 -7.72 16.41 33.85
CA LEU A 276 -8.10 15.94 32.50
C LEU A 276 -9.62 15.78 32.39
N TRP A 277 -10.41 16.63 33.05
CA TRP A 277 -11.88 16.49 33.13
C TRP A 277 -12.61 16.36 31.78
N PRO A 278 -12.17 16.99 30.65
CA PRO A 278 -12.83 16.75 29.37
C PRO A 278 -12.61 15.31 28.85
N LEU A 279 -11.49 14.68 29.23
CA LEU A 279 -11.10 13.35 28.76
C LEU A 279 -11.51 12.22 29.72
N THR A 280 -12.02 12.55 30.91
CA THR A 280 -12.38 11.59 31.96
C THR A 280 -13.89 11.53 32.25
N ASN A 281 -14.70 12.23 31.47
CA ASN A 281 -16.16 12.15 31.53
C ASN A 281 -16.68 10.74 31.12
N PRO A 282 -17.93 10.37 31.45
CA PRO A 282 -18.48 9.04 31.16
C PRO A 282 -18.51 8.68 29.67
N VAL A 283 -18.78 9.65 28.80
CA VAL A 283 -18.81 9.45 27.33
C VAL A 283 -17.41 9.15 26.83
N SER A 284 -16.42 9.97 27.21
CA SER A 284 -15.01 9.76 26.89
C SER A 284 -14.49 8.39 27.32
N ARG A 285 -14.89 7.95 28.53
CA ARG A 285 -14.57 6.61 29.04
C ARG A 285 -15.22 5.51 28.21
N TYR A 286 -16.51 5.66 27.88
CA TYR A 286 -17.22 4.68 27.05
C TYR A 286 -16.61 4.55 25.65
N VAL A 287 -16.27 5.66 24.99
CA VAL A 287 -15.55 5.65 23.71
C VAL A 287 -14.17 4.98 23.87
N GLY A 288 -13.50 5.18 25.00
CA GLY A 288 -12.31 4.43 25.37
C GLY A 288 -12.55 2.92 25.50
N ASP A 289 -13.64 2.53 26.15
CA ASP A 289 -13.99 1.12 26.36
C ASP A 289 -14.28 0.38 25.06
N ILE A 290 -14.94 1.03 24.09
CA ILE A 290 -15.25 0.45 22.77
C ILE A 290 -14.19 0.73 21.70
N SER A 291 -13.07 1.37 22.05
CA SER A 291 -12.08 1.87 21.09
C SER A 291 -11.48 0.79 20.19
N TYR A 292 -11.33 -0.43 20.69
CA TYR A 292 -10.87 -1.57 19.91
C TYR A 292 -11.89 -1.93 18.81
N SER A 293 -13.17 -2.08 19.18
CA SER A 293 -14.23 -2.34 18.20
C SER A 293 -14.41 -1.18 17.21
N LEU A 294 -14.26 0.07 17.64
CA LEU A 294 -14.25 1.24 16.73
C LEU A 294 -13.10 1.14 15.71
N TYR A 295 -11.90 0.80 16.17
CA TYR A 295 -10.74 0.63 15.30
C TYR A 295 -10.94 -0.49 14.27
N LEU A 296 -11.62 -1.58 14.60
CA LEU A 296 -11.84 -2.65 13.62
C LEU A 296 -12.91 -2.28 12.58
N TRP A 297 -14.03 -1.67 12.99
CA TRP A 297 -15.14 -1.41 12.08
C TRP A 297 -14.96 -0.19 11.18
N HIS A 298 -14.14 0.80 11.59
CA HIS A 298 -14.10 2.06 10.85
C HIS A 298 -13.58 1.92 9.41
N PHE A 299 -12.53 1.13 9.20
CA PHE A 299 -11.87 1.09 7.90
C PHE A 299 -12.68 0.33 6.85
N PRO A 300 -13.20 -0.89 7.12
CA PRO A 300 -14.12 -1.54 6.19
C PRO A 300 -15.35 -0.68 5.91
N ALA A 301 -15.92 -0.02 6.92
CA ALA A 301 -17.07 0.86 6.76
C ALA A 301 -16.79 2.02 5.78
N ILE A 302 -15.60 2.63 5.88
CA ILE A 302 -15.13 3.68 4.98
C ILE A 302 -15.00 3.15 3.54
N ILE A 303 -14.34 2.01 3.36
CA ILE A 303 -14.10 1.43 2.04
C ILE A 303 -15.42 1.02 1.36
N PHE A 304 -16.33 0.34 2.06
CA PHE A 304 -17.63 -0.04 1.49
C PHE A 304 -18.55 1.17 1.27
N ALA A 305 -18.54 2.18 2.14
CA ALA A 305 -19.29 3.40 1.89
C ALA A 305 -18.79 4.11 0.62
N GLY A 306 -17.48 4.11 0.37
CA GLY A 306 -16.86 4.66 -0.85
C GLY A 306 -17.22 3.92 -2.12
N GLN A 307 -17.57 2.63 -2.01
CA GLN A 307 -18.08 1.84 -3.13
C GLN A 307 -19.50 2.24 -3.54
N ILE A 308 -20.32 2.69 -2.58
CA ILE A 308 -21.73 3.02 -2.79
C ILE A 308 -21.91 4.50 -3.12
N PHE A 309 -21.16 5.36 -2.44
CA PHE A 309 -21.24 6.82 -2.59
C PHE A 309 -19.85 7.39 -2.81
N GLN A 310 -19.74 8.32 -3.76
CA GLN A 310 -18.50 9.05 -4.00
C GLN A 310 -17.99 9.70 -2.70
N PRO A 311 -16.70 9.51 -2.34
CA PRO A 311 -16.08 10.23 -1.23
C PRO A 311 -16.30 11.74 -1.36
N GLY A 312 -16.68 12.41 -0.27
CA GLY A 312 -17.08 13.82 -0.27
C GLY A 312 -18.60 14.04 -0.24
N ALA A 313 -19.41 13.06 -0.65
CA ALA A 313 -20.86 13.14 -0.51
C ALA A 313 -21.28 13.09 0.97
N LYS A 314 -22.28 13.89 1.38
CA LYS A 314 -22.83 13.83 2.75
C LYS A 314 -23.32 12.42 3.14
N ARG A 315 -23.85 11.69 2.16
CA ARG A 315 -24.33 10.30 2.34
C ARG A 315 -23.19 9.32 2.60
N TYR A 316 -22.03 9.52 1.97
CA TYR A 316 -20.82 8.72 2.23
C TYR A 316 -20.40 8.82 3.71
N TYR A 317 -20.26 10.04 4.23
CA TYR A 317 -19.89 10.27 5.63
C TYR A 317 -20.92 9.70 6.61
N ALA A 318 -22.21 9.93 6.34
CA ALA A 318 -23.29 9.43 7.18
C ALA A 318 -23.31 7.91 7.25
N LEU A 319 -23.16 7.23 6.10
CA LEU A 319 -23.14 5.77 6.02
C LEU A 319 -21.92 5.18 6.73
N ALA A 320 -20.73 5.69 6.45
CA ALA A 320 -19.49 5.21 7.06
C ALA A 320 -19.53 5.34 8.60
N LEU A 321 -19.98 6.49 9.12
CA LEU A 321 -20.13 6.72 10.56
C LEU A 321 -21.20 5.82 11.18
N ALA A 322 -22.33 5.62 10.48
CA ALA A 322 -23.40 4.76 10.96
C ALA A 322 -22.95 3.30 11.09
N ILE A 323 -22.30 2.75 10.05
CA ILE A 323 -21.75 1.39 10.08
C ILE A 323 -20.67 1.27 11.15
N THR A 324 -19.74 2.23 11.22
CA THR A 324 -18.67 2.23 12.24
C THR A 324 -19.24 2.21 13.66
N ALA A 325 -20.16 3.12 13.97
CA ALA A 325 -20.73 3.24 15.31
C ALA A 325 -21.61 2.04 15.65
N ALA A 326 -22.52 1.62 14.74
CA ALA A 326 -23.41 0.50 14.98
C ALA A 326 -22.63 -0.82 15.10
N GLY A 327 -21.68 -1.07 14.18
CA GLY A 327 -20.80 -2.24 14.21
C GLY A 327 -19.97 -2.29 15.47
N ALA A 328 -19.33 -1.18 15.86
CA ALA A 328 -18.50 -1.14 17.06
C ALA A 328 -19.30 -1.37 18.35
N VAL A 329 -20.48 -0.73 18.49
CA VAL A 329 -21.36 -0.91 19.66
C VAL A 329 -21.89 -2.34 19.71
N ALA A 330 -22.34 -2.88 18.59
CA ALA A 330 -22.86 -4.24 18.51
C ALA A 330 -21.76 -5.27 18.83
N SER A 331 -20.60 -5.19 18.19
CA SER A 331 -19.48 -6.09 18.46
C SER A 331 -18.99 -5.99 19.89
N TYR A 332 -18.91 -4.80 20.46
CA TYR A 332 -18.48 -4.64 21.85
C TYR A 332 -19.44 -5.32 22.84
N HIS A 333 -20.74 -5.05 22.73
CA HIS A 333 -21.72 -5.53 23.71
C HIS A 333 -22.15 -6.98 23.51
N PHE A 334 -22.21 -7.45 22.26
CA PHE A 334 -22.72 -8.79 21.94
C PHE A 334 -21.63 -9.82 21.70
N VAL A 335 -20.39 -9.42 21.41
CA VAL A 335 -19.29 -10.35 21.09
C VAL A 335 -18.10 -10.16 22.02
N GLU A 336 -17.45 -9.00 22.01
CA GLU A 336 -16.22 -8.75 22.77
C GLU A 336 -16.43 -8.89 24.29
N ASN A 337 -17.36 -8.11 24.86
CA ASN A 337 -17.54 -8.05 26.31
C ASN A 337 -18.11 -9.36 26.92
N PRO A 338 -19.10 -10.04 26.29
CA PRO A 338 -19.57 -11.34 26.76
C PRO A 338 -18.47 -12.39 26.77
N ILE A 339 -17.67 -12.48 25.71
CA ILE A 339 -16.59 -13.46 25.59
C ILE A 339 -15.46 -13.14 26.57
N ARG A 340 -15.08 -11.86 26.69
CA ARG A 340 -14.06 -11.37 27.63
C ARG A 340 -14.39 -11.71 29.08
N ARG A 341 -15.67 -11.65 29.46
CA ARG A 341 -16.15 -11.96 30.83
C ARG A 341 -16.54 -13.43 31.04
N SER A 342 -16.55 -14.24 29.99
CA SER A 342 -16.93 -15.65 30.07
C SER A 342 -15.86 -16.50 30.73
N ALA A 343 -16.24 -17.67 31.25
CA ALA A 343 -15.30 -18.69 31.74
C ALA A 343 -14.66 -19.52 30.61
N TRP A 344 -14.89 -19.20 29.33
CA TRP A 344 -14.65 -20.02 28.12
C TRP A 344 -13.22 -20.56 27.88
N LEU A 345 -12.22 -20.19 28.67
CA LEU A 345 -10.87 -20.79 28.58
C LEU A 345 -10.25 -20.96 29.97
N GLU A 346 -11.04 -20.82 31.03
CA GLU A 346 -10.53 -20.90 32.40
C GLU A 346 -10.33 -22.36 32.81
N PRO A 347 -9.18 -22.72 33.41
CA PRO A 347 -8.91 -24.08 33.83
C PRO A 347 -9.81 -24.37 35.05
N ASN A 348 -10.36 -25.59 35.12
CA ASN A 348 -11.09 -26.10 36.29
C ASN A 348 -12.45 -25.43 36.61
N VAL A 349 -13.07 -24.73 35.66
CA VAL A 349 -14.47 -24.28 35.79
C VAL A 349 -15.33 -25.12 34.87
N ILE A 350 -16.15 -26.03 35.42
CA ILE A 350 -17.22 -26.68 34.66
C ILE A 350 -18.24 -25.57 34.33
N PRO A 351 -18.38 -25.15 33.07
CA PRO A 351 -19.24 -24.02 32.75
C PRO A 351 -20.70 -24.43 33.00
N ARG A 352 -21.48 -23.58 33.67
CA ARG A 352 -22.95 -23.74 33.73
C ARG A 352 -23.51 -23.89 32.30
N ARG A 353 -24.57 -24.69 32.12
CA ARG A 353 -25.18 -25.01 30.80
C ARG A 353 -25.38 -23.81 29.87
N ARG A 354 -25.65 -22.62 30.42
CA ARG A 354 -25.84 -21.35 29.67
C ARG A 354 -24.53 -20.72 29.16
N THR A 355 -23.41 -20.90 29.87
CA THR A 355 -22.08 -20.46 29.41
C THR A 355 -21.45 -21.45 28.42
N GLN A 356 -21.84 -22.73 28.45
CA GLN A 356 -21.41 -23.73 27.45
C GLN A 356 -21.90 -23.42 26.02
N ILE A 357 -23.11 -22.89 25.87
CA ILE A 357 -23.70 -22.57 24.55
C ILE A 357 -22.97 -21.39 23.89
N VAL A 358 -22.65 -20.34 24.65
CA VAL A 358 -21.90 -19.16 24.16
C VAL A 358 -20.43 -19.53 23.87
N SER A 359 -19.85 -20.41 24.67
CA SER A 359 -18.45 -20.81 24.58
C SER A 359 -18.19 -21.79 23.42
N ILE A 360 -19.04 -22.81 23.24
CA ILE A 360 -18.90 -23.76 22.13
C ILE A 360 -19.24 -23.04 20.81
N GLY A 361 -20.32 -22.25 20.79
CA GLY A 361 -20.72 -21.46 19.62
C GLY A 361 -19.65 -20.47 19.15
N GLY A 362 -18.94 -19.79 20.06
CA GLY A 362 -17.86 -18.87 19.68
C GLY A 362 -16.63 -19.56 19.06
N THR A 363 -16.29 -20.78 19.51
CA THR A 363 -15.11 -21.53 19.02
C THR A 363 -15.40 -22.25 17.70
N THR A 364 -16.59 -22.84 17.55
CA THR A 364 -16.99 -23.51 16.31
C THR A 364 -17.26 -22.50 15.20
N VAL A 365 -17.82 -21.33 15.53
CA VAL A 365 -17.98 -20.24 14.56
C VAL A 365 -16.61 -19.68 14.19
N ALA A 366 -15.75 -19.27 15.13
CA ALA A 366 -14.42 -18.76 14.80
C ALA A 366 -13.54 -19.77 14.02
N GLY A 367 -13.52 -21.04 14.42
CA GLY A 367 -12.78 -22.09 13.71
C GLY A 367 -13.38 -22.42 12.34
N GLY A 368 -14.71 -22.49 12.23
CA GLY A 368 -15.40 -22.69 10.97
C GLY A 368 -15.16 -21.55 10.00
N LEU A 369 -15.20 -20.31 10.49
CA LEU A 369 -14.91 -19.09 9.74
C LEU A 369 -13.51 -19.09 9.14
N VAL A 370 -12.49 -19.38 9.95
CA VAL A 370 -11.11 -19.48 9.48
C VAL A 370 -10.96 -20.61 8.45
N LEU A 371 -11.59 -21.77 8.67
CA LEU A 371 -11.55 -22.87 7.71
C LEU A 371 -12.26 -22.55 6.39
N THR A 372 -13.39 -21.83 6.41
CA THR A 372 -14.05 -21.35 5.18
C THR A 372 -13.20 -20.32 4.44
N LEU A 373 -12.55 -19.39 5.15
CA LEU A 373 -11.68 -18.40 4.52
C LEU A 373 -10.45 -19.06 3.89
N VAL A 374 -9.80 -19.97 4.61
CA VAL A 374 -8.64 -20.73 4.10
C VAL A 374 -9.06 -21.65 2.93
N GLY A 375 -10.20 -22.32 3.02
CA GLY A 375 -10.73 -23.16 1.94
C GLY A 375 -11.03 -22.37 0.67
N PHE A 376 -11.60 -21.16 0.82
CA PHE A 376 -11.84 -20.27 -0.31
C PHE A 376 -10.54 -19.76 -0.93
N ALA A 377 -9.58 -19.31 -0.11
CA ALA A 377 -8.26 -18.85 -0.56
C ALA A 377 -7.48 -19.92 -1.34
N LEU A 378 -7.49 -21.17 -0.85
CA LEU A 378 -6.86 -22.30 -1.53
C LEU A 378 -7.53 -22.61 -2.88
N SER A 379 -8.85 -22.38 -2.99
CA SER A 379 -9.60 -22.60 -4.24
C SER A 379 -9.35 -21.49 -5.27
N SER A 380 -9.16 -20.24 -4.83
CA SER A 380 -8.79 -19.13 -5.72
C SER A 380 -7.34 -19.24 -6.21
N ALA A 381 -6.41 -19.72 -5.37
CA ALA A 381 -5.01 -19.92 -5.76
C ALA A 381 -4.83 -20.99 -6.85
N SER A 382 -5.75 -21.98 -6.94
CA SER A 382 -5.75 -22.98 -8.01
C SER A 382 -6.21 -22.46 -9.38
N VAL A 383 -6.65 -21.20 -9.47
CA VAL A 383 -7.07 -20.54 -10.74
C VAL A 383 -5.94 -19.66 -11.30
N ASN A 384 -4.70 -19.79 -10.80
CA ASN A 384 -3.54 -19.15 -11.40
C ASN A 384 -3.28 -19.77 -12.78
N GLY A 385 -3.94 -19.18 -13.78
CA GLY A 385 -3.73 -19.42 -15.19
C GLY A 385 -2.26 -19.21 -15.50
N SER A 386 -1.71 -20.18 -16.22
CA SER A 386 -0.44 -20.08 -16.92
C SER A 386 -0.19 -18.66 -17.41
N SER A 387 0.96 -18.08 -17.05
CA SER A 387 1.52 -16.89 -17.70
C SER A 387 1.50 -17.15 -19.22
N GLN A 388 0.53 -16.56 -19.92
CA GLN A 388 0.44 -16.67 -21.36
C GLN A 388 1.45 -15.69 -21.97
N THR A 389 2.73 -16.03 -21.87
CA THR A 389 3.79 -15.40 -22.69
C THR A 389 3.76 -15.87 -24.15
N ASP A 390 2.80 -16.74 -24.52
CA ASP A 390 2.69 -17.34 -25.86
C ASP A 390 2.10 -16.41 -26.93
N HIS A 391 1.55 -15.24 -26.56
CA HIS A 391 0.93 -14.31 -27.52
C HIS A 391 1.94 -13.55 -28.39
N LEU A 392 3.17 -13.32 -27.90
CA LEU A 392 4.18 -12.57 -28.66
C LEU A 392 4.69 -13.33 -29.90
N SER A 393 4.52 -14.66 -29.92
CA SER A 393 4.96 -15.54 -31.02
C SER A 393 3.87 -15.84 -32.06
N GLY A 394 2.64 -15.34 -31.87
CA GLY A 394 1.56 -15.46 -32.85
C GLY A 394 1.72 -14.54 -34.07
N PRO A 395 0.88 -14.70 -35.12
CA PRO A 395 0.81 -13.75 -36.23
C PRO A 395 0.45 -12.35 -35.74
N LEU A 396 0.92 -11.32 -36.45
CA LEU A 396 0.59 -9.93 -36.12
C LEU A 396 -0.94 -9.76 -36.12
N PRO A 397 -1.51 -8.98 -35.17
CA PRO A 397 -2.92 -8.65 -35.22
C PRO A 397 -3.26 -7.93 -36.53
N GLU A 398 -4.45 -8.14 -37.09
CA GLU A 398 -4.93 -7.39 -38.27
C GLU A 398 -5.73 -6.12 -37.88
N THR A 399 -5.66 -5.69 -36.61
CA THR A 399 -6.50 -4.62 -36.08
C THR A 399 -6.25 -3.30 -36.81
N THR A 400 -7.23 -2.86 -37.61
CA THR A 400 -7.19 -1.54 -38.24
C THR A 400 -7.73 -0.46 -37.32
N HIS A 401 -7.35 0.80 -37.56
CA HIS A 401 -7.83 1.94 -36.77
C HIS A 401 -9.37 2.02 -36.75
N GLU A 402 -10.01 1.80 -37.89
CA GLU A 402 -11.48 1.78 -38.00
C GLU A 402 -12.13 0.62 -37.23
N GLN A 403 -11.50 -0.55 -37.18
CA GLN A 403 -11.98 -1.68 -36.38
C GLN A 403 -11.86 -1.35 -34.89
N LEU A 404 -10.74 -0.77 -34.46
CA LEU A 404 -10.55 -0.37 -33.07
C LEU A 404 -11.57 0.67 -32.63
N GLN A 405 -11.76 1.73 -33.43
CA GLN A 405 -12.74 2.78 -33.14
C GLN A 405 -14.18 2.22 -33.03
N ARG A 406 -14.55 1.26 -33.90
CA ARG A 406 -15.85 0.55 -33.77
C ARG A 406 -15.96 -0.25 -32.48
N SER A 407 -14.89 -0.94 -32.08
CA SER A 407 -14.84 -1.71 -30.83
C SER A 407 -14.96 -0.80 -29.59
N LEU A 408 -14.28 0.35 -29.58
CA LEU A 408 -14.38 1.34 -28.52
C LEU A 408 -15.79 1.95 -28.44
N ALA A 409 -16.38 2.30 -29.59
CA ALA A 409 -17.75 2.80 -29.66
C ALA A 409 -18.76 1.75 -29.17
N GLY A 410 -18.56 0.48 -29.50
CA GLY A 410 -19.37 -0.63 -29.00
C GLY A 410 -19.27 -0.76 -27.48
N ALA A 411 -18.05 -0.70 -26.93
CA ALA A 411 -17.80 -0.77 -25.50
C ALA A 411 -18.41 0.40 -24.71
N SER A 412 -18.42 1.60 -25.28
CA SER A 412 -19.02 2.79 -24.68
C SER A 412 -20.55 2.77 -24.67
N ASN A 413 -21.18 2.02 -25.58
CA ASN A 413 -22.64 2.01 -25.77
C ASN A 413 -23.34 0.72 -25.31
N THR A 414 -22.62 -0.22 -24.69
CA THR A 414 -23.18 -1.47 -24.17
C THR A 414 -23.53 -1.37 -22.68
N ASP A 415 -24.64 -2.00 -22.30
CA ASP A 415 -25.07 -2.14 -20.90
C ASP A 415 -24.55 -3.44 -20.25
N THR A 416 -24.02 -4.37 -21.05
CA THR A 416 -23.58 -5.69 -20.61
C THR A 416 -22.08 -5.88 -20.75
N TRP A 417 -21.48 -6.45 -19.71
CA TRP A 417 -20.07 -6.87 -19.73
C TRP A 417 -19.87 -8.05 -20.69
N PRO A 418 -18.86 -8.01 -21.57
CA PRO A 418 -18.47 -9.19 -22.33
C PRO A 418 -17.77 -10.22 -21.42
N GLU A 419 -17.66 -11.45 -21.92
CA GLU A 419 -16.68 -12.40 -21.38
C GLU A 419 -15.31 -11.97 -21.87
N PHE A 420 -14.38 -11.71 -20.94
CA PHE A 420 -13.08 -11.15 -21.30
C PHE A 420 -12.09 -12.23 -21.74
N THR A 421 -11.34 -11.92 -22.79
CA THR A 421 -10.22 -12.73 -23.27
C THR A 421 -8.96 -11.85 -23.28
N PRO A 422 -7.97 -12.09 -22.39
CA PRO A 422 -7.98 -13.03 -21.27
C PRO A 422 -8.99 -12.68 -20.15
N PRO A 423 -9.31 -13.62 -19.25
CA PRO A 423 -10.19 -13.35 -18.11
C PRO A 423 -9.68 -12.20 -17.23
N GLU A 424 -10.58 -11.40 -16.64
CA GLU A 424 -10.22 -10.22 -15.80
C GLU A 424 -9.20 -10.56 -14.71
N THR A 425 -9.34 -11.73 -14.06
CA THR A 425 -8.40 -12.16 -13.02
C THR A 425 -6.98 -12.30 -13.53
N ALA A 426 -6.80 -12.83 -14.74
CA ALA A 426 -5.48 -12.94 -15.35
C ALA A 426 -4.94 -11.53 -15.62
N VAL A 427 -5.74 -10.67 -16.26
CA VAL A 427 -5.33 -9.31 -16.63
C VAL A 427 -4.93 -8.47 -15.42
N VAL A 428 -5.74 -8.45 -14.36
CA VAL A 428 -5.48 -7.62 -13.17
C VAL A 428 -4.31 -8.14 -12.32
N GLU A 429 -3.92 -9.40 -12.48
CA GLU A 429 -2.75 -10.02 -11.85
C GLU A 429 -1.50 -10.05 -12.74
N GLU A 430 -1.61 -9.63 -14.00
CA GLU A 430 -0.48 -9.50 -14.92
C GLU A 430 0.62 -8.69 -14.26
N ARG A 431 1.81 -9.29 -14.16
CA ARG A 431 3.03 -8.57 -13.81
C ARG A 431 3.76 -8.27 -15.12
N PRO A 432 4.37 -7.07 -15.25
CA PRO A 432 5.23 -6.83 -16.41
C PRO A 432 6.27 -7.95 -16.45
N ALA A 433 6.51 -8.55 -17.62
CA ALA A 433 7.54 -9.56 -17.79
C ALA A 433 8.88 -9.06 -17.19
N THR A 434 9.21 -9.54 -15.98
CA THR A 434 10.38 -9.08 -15.23
C THR A 434 11.69 -9.52 -15.87
N ALA A 435 11.61 -10.49 -16.78
CA ALA A 435 12.75 -11.00 -17.52
C ALA A 435 13.26 -10.03 -18.61
N ASP A 436 12.56 -8.92 -18.84
CA ASP A 436 12.77 -8.05 -20.00
C ASP A 436 12.96 -6.56 -19.68
N LEU A 437 12.98 -6.23 -18.39
CA LEU A 437 13.31 -4.90 -17.88
C LEU A 437 14.84 -4.66 -17.79
N TYR A 438 15.66 -5.58 -18.30
CA TYR A 438 17.12 -5.51 -18.23
C TYR A 438 17.70 -4.50 -19.21
N GLY A 439 17.82 -3.26 -18.74
CA GLY A 439 18.85 -2.34 -19.21
C GLY A 439 19.88 -2.06 -18.12
N CYS A 440 19.41 -1.80 -16.90
CA CYS A 440 20.30 -1.52 -15.78
C CYS A 440 19.82 -2.34 -14.58
N GLU A 441 20.67 -3.24 -14.05
CA GLU A 441 20.31 -4.07 -12.89
C GLU A 441 19.71 -3.20 -11.76
N SER A 442 18.41 -3.35 -11.53
CA SER A 442 17.77 -2.96 -10.28
C SER A 442 17.38 -4.25 -9.56
N ASP A 443 18.27 -4.74 -8.71
CA ASP A 443 17.84 -5.67 -7.67
C ASP A 443 16.77 -4.92 -6.86
N ALA A 444 15.57 -5.48 -6.69
CA ALA A 444 14.42 -4.78 -6.08
C ALA A 444 14.67 -4.27 -4.64
N SER A 445 15.86 -4.54 -4.09
CA SER A 445 16.35 -4.12 -2.78
C SER A 445 17.46 -3.05 -2.82
N ARG A 446 17.92 -2.58 -3.99
CA ARG A 446 18.97 -1.57 -4.13
C ARG A 446 18.63 -0.54 -5.22
N SER A 447 18.40 0.69 -4.75
CA SER A 447 18.46 1.91 -5.56
C SER A 447 19.81 2.02 -6.26
N VAL A 448 19.79 2.53 -7.49
CA VAL A 448 20.91 2.86 -8.39
C VAL A 448 21.20 1.81 -9.46
N ALA A 449 20.92 2.21 -10.71
CA ALA A 449 21.40 1.61 -11.94
C ALA A 449 22.94 1.66 -11.99
N LYS A 450 23.62 0.56 -11.65
CA LYS A 450 25.09 0.51 -11.71
C LYS A 450 25.67 -0.10 -12.99
N ASP A 451 24.85 -0.69 -13.85
CA ASP A 451 25.34 -1.51 -14.96
C ASP A 451 24.77 -1.16 -16.35
N CYS A 452 24.23 0.06 -16.55
CA CYS A 452 23.86 0.50 -17.91
C CYS A 452 25.08 0.52 -18.86
N ASP A 453 26.30 0.61 -18.31
CA ASP A 453 27.56 0.52 -19.06
C ASP A 453 27.81 -0.83 -19.72
N ALA A 454 27.16 -1.90 -19.24
CA ALA A 454 27.27 -3.23 -19.85
C ALA A 454 26.39 -3.41 -21.10
N ILE A 455 25.45 -2.48 -21.36
CA ILE A 455 24.60 -2.54 -22.55
C ILE A 455 25.40 -2.09 -23.77
N THR A 456 25.67 -3.04 -24.65
CA THR A 456 26.31 -2.83 -25.95
C THR A 456 25.56 -3.60 -27.03
N PRO A 457 24.56 -2.98 -27.68
CA PRO A 457 23.86 -3.60 -28.81
C PRO A 457 24.82 -3.91 -29.96
N SER A 458 24.51 -4.92 -30.77
CA SER A 458 25.40 -5.38 -31.84
C SER A 458 25.42 -4.44 -33.06
N ASP A 459 24.30 -3.73 -33.30
CA ASP A 459 24.17 -2.75 -34.38
C ASP A 459 23.32 -1.54 -33.93
N PRO A 460 23.95 -0.38 -33.64
CA PRO A 460 23.25 0.86 -33.32
C PRO A 460 22.20 1.29 -34.34
N THR A 461 22.43 1.01 -35.63
CA THR A 461 21.52 1.39 -36.73
C THR A 461 20.27 0.51 -36.79
N ARG A 462 20.26 -0.59 -36.04
CA ARG A 462 19.12 -1.49 -35.83
C ARG A 462 18.78 -1.63 -34.35
N THR A 463 18.99 -0.57 -33.58
CA THR A 463 18.65 -0.51 -32.16
C THR A 463 17.53 0.50 -31.92
N VAL A 464 16.51 0.07 -31.17
CA VAL A 464 15.50 0.96 -30.58
C VAL A 464 15.64 0.95 -29.06
N ILE A 465 15.72 2.15 -28.47
CA ILE A 465 15.75 2.32 -27.01
C ILE A 465 14.39 2.83 -26.53
N VAL A 466 13.80 2.14 -25.57
CA VAL A 466 12.54 2.54 -24.92
C VAL A 466 12.87 3.19 -23.57
N VAL A 467 12.41 4.43 -23.36
CA VAL A 467 12.66 5.20 -22.13
C VAL A 467 11.35 5.66 -21.47
N GLY A 468 11.42 5.90 -20.16
CA GLY A 468 10.30 6.37 -19.36
C GLY A 468 10.12 5.54 -18.10
N HIS A 469 8.86 5.32 -17.73
CA HIS A 469 8.51 4.53 -16.55
C HIS A 469 7.61 3.34 -16.90
N SER A 470 6.82 2.88 -15.93
CA SER A 470 5.88 1.78 -16.07
C SER A 470 4.87 1.91 -17.23
N THR A 471 4.54 3.10 -17.73
CA THR A 471 3.72 3.25 -18.95
C THR A 471 4.50 2.97 -20.23
N ALA A 472 5.78 3.35 -20.30
CA ALA A 472 6.66 2.97 -21.39
C ALA A 472 6.88 1.45 -21.39
N ALA A 473 7.08 0.87 -20.19
CA ALA A 473 7.15 -0.58 -20.03
C ALA A 473 5.87 -1.29 -20.53
N ALA A 474 4.70 -0.71 -20.32
CA ALA A 474 3.42 -1.28 -20.77
C ALA A 474 3.26 -1.29 -22.30
N TYR A 475 4.02 -0.48 -23.05
CA TYR A 475 4.06 -0.52 -24.52
C TYR A 475 5.09 -1.52 -25.07
N LEU A 476 5.92 -2.16 -24.24
CA LEU A 476 6.93 -3.11 -24.71
C LEU A 476 6.34 -4.25 -25.57
N PRO A 477 5.17 -4.86 -25.24
CA PRO A 477 4.56 -5.86 -26.12
C PRO A 477 4.27 -5.32 -27.53
N THR A 478 3.81 -4.06 -27.63
CA THR A 478 3.55 -3.37 -28.89
C THR A 478 4.84 -3.16 -29.69
N ILE A 479 5.88 -2.64 -29.03
CA ILE A 479 7.15 -2.26 -29.66
C ILE A 479 7.91 -3.51 -30.12
N ARG A 480 7.99 -4.53 -29.26
CA ARG A 480 8.69 -5.79 -29.59
C ARG A 480 8.03 -6.57 -30.70
N ALA A 481 6.70 -6.58 -30.76
CA ALA A 481 5.96 -7.18 -31.87
C ALA A 481 6.35 -6.61 -33.24
N ILE A 482 6.86 -5.37 -33.29
CA ILE A 482 7.32 -4.70 -34.51
C ILE A 482 8.83 -4.93 -34.72
N TYR A 483 9.65 -4.60 -33.74
CA TYR A 483 11.10 -4.53 -33.90
C TYR A 483 11.78 -5.89 -33.83
N ASP A 484 11.37 -6.79 -32.93
CA ASP A 484 11.99 -8.12 -32.81
C ASP A 484 11.79 -8.94 -34.10
N ARG A 485 10.61 -8.82 -34.73
CA ARG A 485 10.29 -9.48 -36.01
C ARG A 485 11.13 -8.96 -37.17
N ALA A 486 11.47 -7.67 -37.15
CA ALA A 486 12.37 -7.07 -38.13
C ALA A 486 13.86 -7.36 -37.84
N GLY A 487 14.18 -8.11 -36.78
CA GLY A 487 15.55 -8.40 -36.35
C GLY A 487 16.29 -7.18 -35.79
N TRP A 488 15.57 -6.24 -35.19
CA TRP A 488 16.14 -5.11 -34.45
C TRP A 488 16.33 -5.48 -32.98
N GLU A 489 17.26 -4.81 -32.31
CA GLU A 489 17.48 -4.94 -30.88
C GLU A 489 16.64 -3.92 -30.10
N VAL A 490 15.77 -4.40 -29.21
CA VAL A 490 14.96 -3.56 -28.31
C VAL A 490 15.63 -3.46 -26.94
N VAL A 491 16.12 -2.27 -26.60
CA VAL A 491 16.72 -1.98 -25.29
C VAL A 491 15.71 -1.22 -24.43
N SER A 492 15.33 -1.78 -23.28
CA SER A 492 14.39 -1.13 -22.35
C SER A 492 15.14 -0.46 -21.19
N LEU A 493 15.11 0.87 -21.13
CA LEU A 493 15.70 1.71 -20.09
C LEU A 493 14.59 2.41 -19.28
N VAL A 494 13.76 1.62 -18.63
CA VAL A 494 12.59 2.11 -17.87
C VAL A 494 12.78 1.89 -16.38
N LEU A 495 12.35 2.85 -15.57
CA LEU A 495 12.32 2.73 -14.11
C LEU A 495 10.91 3.03 -13.58
N ALA A 496 10.35 2.09 -12.83
CA ALA A 496 9.02 2.23 -12.25
C ALA A 496 8.89 3.54 -11.45
N ALA A 497 7.78 4.25 -11.63
CA ALA A 497 7.51 5.55 -11.05
C ALA A 497 8.55 6.67 -11.38
N CYS A 498 9.51 6.46 -12.28
CA CYS A 498 10.51 7.47 -12.67
C CYS A 498 10.28 7.95 -14.11
N PRO A 499 9.48 9.02 -14.33
CA PRO A 499 9.29 9.55 -15.67
C PRO A 499 10.59 10.13 -16.23
N PHE A 500 10.83 9.95 -17.53
CA PHE A 500 12.01 10.49 -18.21
C PHE A 500 11.77 11.97 -18.56
N VAL A 501 11.64 12.80 -17.52
CA VAL A 501 11.33 14.24 -17.58
C VAL A 501 12.28 14.96 -16.63
N GLU A 502 12.93 16.04 -17.05
CA GLU A 502 13.95 16.72 -16.25
C GLU A 502 13.39 17.23 -14.91
N GLY A 503 14.10 17.02 -13.80
CA GLY A 503 13.72 17.54 -12.48
C GLY A 503 12.42 16.97 -11.89
N LEU A 504 11.73 16.08 -12.60
CA LEU A 504 10.53 15.41 -12.13
C LEU A 504 10.90 14.08 -11.45
N THR A 505 10.90 14.06 -10.13
CA THR A 505 11.11 12.84 -9.35
C THR A 505 9.85 12.50 -8.57
N THR A 506 9.62 11.21 -8.36
CA THR A 506 8.58 10.71 -7.45
C THR A 506 9.24 10.16 -6.19
N ALA A 507 8.51 10.18 -5.07
CA ALA A 507 9.01 9.62 -3.82
C ALA A 507 9.18 8.09 -3.90
N ASP A 508 8.50 7.44 -4.85
CA ASP A 508 8.46 5.99 -5.02
C ASP A 508 9.61 5.46 -5.90
N ALA A 509 10.47 6.34 -6.43
CA ALA A 509 11.62 5.98 -7.25
C ALA A 509 12.94 6.55 -6.70
N PRO A 510 13.49 5.98 -5.60
CA PRO A 510 14.78 6.39 -5.08
C PRO A 510 15.89 6.17 -6.13
N GLY A 511 16.71 7.19 -6.38
CA GLY A 511 17.73 7.16 -7.43
C GLY A 511 17.20 7.47 -8.83
N CYS A 512 15.95 7.92 -8.99
CA CYS A 512 15.37 8.28 -10.29
C CYS A 512 16.22 9.30 -11.07
N GLU A 513 16.74 10.33 -10.40
CA GLU A 513 17.56 11.33 -11.08
C GLU A 513 18.90 10.74 -11.56
N GLU A 514 19.56 9.93 -10.73
CA GLU A 514 20.78 9.21 -11.13
C GLU A 514 20.50 8.27 -12.31
N HIS A 515 19.37 7.54 -12.27
CA HIS A 515 18.96 6.69 -13.38
C HIS A 515 18.77 7.47 -14.69
N LYS A 516 18.11 8.64 -14.68
CA LYS A 516 17.99 9.47 -15.88
C LYS A 516 19.34 9.86 -16.44
N GLN A 517 20.30 10.25 -15.59
CA GLN A 517 21.64 10.60 -16.03
C GLN A 517 22.36 9.41 -16.68
N GLU A 518 22.21 8.20 -16.14
CA GLU A 518 22.76 6.99 -16.75
C GLU A 518 22.07 6.62 -18.07
N VAL A 519 20.75 6.82 -18.18
CA VAL A 519 20.00 6.63 -19.43
C VAL A 519 20.46 7.62 -20.50
N ILE A 520 20.63 8.91 -20.17
CA ILE A 520 21.16 9.94 -21.08
C ILE A 520 22.55 9.53 -21.59
N LYS A 521 23.46 9.13 -20.69
CA LYS A 521 24.80 8.65 -21.06
C LYS A 521 24.74 7.43 -21.98
N THR A 522 23.84 6.49 -21.69
CA THR A 522 23.69 5.25 -22.46
C THR A 522 23.18 5.53 -23.87
N ILE A 523 22.18 6.41 -24.03
CA ILE A 523 21.68 6.82 -25.34
C ILE A 523 22.79 7.51 -26.14
N ASN A 524 23.50 8.47 -25.53
CA ASN A 524 24.56 9.22 -26.19
C ASN A 524 25.79 8.35 -26.53
N ARG A 525 25.98 7.21 -25.86
CA ARG A 525 27.02 6.24 -26.18
C ARG A 525 26.61 5.28 -27.31
N ILE A 526 25.37 4.78 -27.26
CA ILE A 526 24.89 3.77 -28.22
C ILE A 526 24.63 4.43 -29.58
N GLU A 527 24.14 5.68 -29.59
CA GLU A 527 23.68 6.39 -30.78
C GLU A 527 22.60 5.61 -31.56
N PRO A 528 21.46 5.29 -30.93
CA PRO A 528 20.46 4.40 -31.52
C PRO A 528 19.72 5.05 -32.70
N ALA A 529 19.25 4.20 -33.61
CA ALA A 529 18.39 4.63 -34.71
C ALA A 529 17.09 5.29 -34.23
N VAL A 530 16.46 4.73 -33.19
CA VAL A 530 15.20 5.25 -32.64
C VAL A 530 15.22 5.25 -31.11
N VAL A 531 14.69 6.32 -30.50
CA VAL A 531 14.29 6.34 -29.10
C VAL A 531 12.77 6.49 -29.02
N ILE A 532 12.10 5.65 -28.23
CA ILE A 532 10.66 5.78 -27.94
C ILE A 532 10.49 6.15 -26.46
N ASP A 533 10.03 7.36 -26.20
CA ASP A 533 9.66 7.85 -24.86
C ASP A 533 8.16 7.78 -24.65
N SER A 534 7.74 7.16 -23.54
CA SER A 534 6.36 7.28 -23.05
C SER A 534 6.31 7.57 -21.55
N SER A 535 6.41 8.86 -21.21
CA SER A 535 6.23 9.39 -19.85
C SER A 535 4.81 9.94 -19.60
N MET A 536 4.17 9.54 -18.50
CA MET A 536 2.77 9.85 -18.20
C MET A 536 2.43 11.34 -18.12
N TYR A 537 1.25 11.71 -18.62
CA TYR A 537 0.60 13.01 -18.40
C TYR A 537 -0.29 12.96 -17.16
N ARG A 538 0.29 13.16 -15.97
CA ARG A 538 -0.46 13.14 -14.71
C ARG A 538 -0.27 14.44 -13.93
N ASP A 539 -1.38 14.88 -13.34
CA ASP A 539 -1.37 15.88 -12.30
C ASP A 539 -0.88 15.24 -10.98
N PHE A 540 0.30 15.63 -10.51
CA PHE A 540 0.87 15.18 -9.24
C PHE A 540 0.33 15.94 -8.01
N PHE A 541 -0.69 16.82 -8.16
CA PHE A 541 -1.32 17.55 -7.05
C PHE A 541 -1.96 16.67 -5.95
N GLN A 542 -2.11 15.36 -6.17
CA GLN A 542 -2.60 14.43 -5.13
C GLN A 542 -1.49 13.78 -4.28
N GLU A 543 -0.22 14.04 -4.58
CA GLU A 543 0.88 13.67 -3.69
C GLU A 543 1.00 14.68 -2.54
N PRO A 544 1.19 14.24 -1.28
CA PRO A 544 1.22 15.14 -0.13
C PRO A 544 2.27 16.25 -0.30
N ALA A 545 1.87 17.48 0.07
CA ALA A 545 2.66 18.69 -0.08
C ALA A 545 4.11 18.52 0.40
N GLY A 546 5.07 18.85 -0.46
CA GLY A 546 6.51 18.75 -0.21
C GLY A 546 7.25 17.67 -1.01
N LYS A 547 6.55 16.84 -1.80
CA LYS A 547 7.14 15.78 -2.64
C LYS A 547 7.01 15.99 -4.16
N ALA A 548 6.34 17.05 -4.63
CA ALA A 548 6.24 17.33 -6.06
C ALA A 548 7.52 18.04 -6.57
N GLY A 549 8.27 17.37 -7.45
CA GLY A 549 9.22 18.02 -8.35
C GLY A 549 8.51 19.03 -9.27
N TYR A 550 9.29 19.90 -9.91
CA TYR A 550 8.94 21.21 -10.49
C TYR A 550 7.91 21.28 -11.65
N ALA A 551 7.00 20.33 -11.82
CA ALA A 551 6.08 20.31 -12.96
C ALA A 551 4.63 19.97 -12.58
N THR A 552 4.00 20.87 -11.82
CA THR A 552 2.58 20.74 -11.42
C THR A 552 1.61 21.28 -12.47
N LEU A 553 2.12 22.00 -13.47
CA LEU A 553 1.35 22.54 -14.59
C LEU A 553 1.72 21.82 -15.90
N PRO A 554 0.78 21.61 -16.83
CA PRO A 554 1.05 21.01 -18.13
C PRO A 554 2.24 21.64 -18.86
N GLU A 555 2.36 22.97 -18.84
CA GLU A 555 3.42 23.72 -19.52
C GLU A 555 4.81 23.44 -18.91
N GLN A 556 4.88 23.36 -17.58
CA GLN A 556 6.13 23.08 -16.88
C GLN A 556 6.59 21.65 -17.14
N ARG A 557 5.67 20.68 -17.12
CA ARG A 557 5.98 19.27 -17.44
C ARG A 557 6.52 19.17 -18.86
N VAL A 558 5.81 19.74 -19.82
CA VAL A 558 6.17 19.66 -21.23
C VAL A 558 7.50 20.38 -21.49
N GLY A 559 7.75 21.54 -20.88
CA GLY A 559 9.06 22.20 -20.93
C GLY A 559 10.20 21.36 -20.36
N ALA A 560 10.00 20.72 -19.19
CA ALA A 560 10.99 19.83 -18.59
C ALA A 560 11.23 18.54 -19.40
N HIS A 561 10.20 18.07 -20.11
CA HIS A 561 10.33 16.95 -21.02
C HIS A 561 11.13 17.33 -22.28
N SER A 562 10.85 18.50 -22.86
CA SER A 562 11.66 19.03 -23.97
C SER A 562 13.13 19.17 -23.59
N ALA A 563 13.42 19.65 -22.38
CA ALA A 563 14.79 19.86 -21.92
C ALA A 563 15.59 18.55 -21.83
N ILE A 564 15.00 17.45 -21.35
CA ILE A 564 15.70 16.15 -21.34
C ILE A 564 15.83 15.53 -22.74
N ILE A 565 14.85 15.76 -23.63
CA ILE A 565 14.94 15.36 -25.05
C ILE A 565 16.13 16.06 -25.71
N ASP A 566 16.33 17.36 -25.44
CA ASP A 566 17.46 18.14 -25.98
C ASP A 566 18.83 17.57 -25.59
N LEU A 567 18.95 16.88 -24.45
CA LEU A 567 20.22 16.28 -23.99
C LEU A 567 20.65 15.04 -24.77
N VAL A 568 19.73 14.43 -25.53
CA VAL A 568 19.99 13.19 -26.30
C VAL A 568 19.71 13.33 -27.80
N ALA A 569 19.04 14.40 -28.22
CA ALA A 569 18.56 14.56 -29.59
C ALA A 569 19.66 14.51 -30.67
N ASP A 570 20.88 14.95 -30.35
CA ASP A 570 22.01 14.96 -31.30
C ASP A 570 22.61 13.56 -31.53
N SER A 571 22.35 12.61 -30.62
CA SER A 571 22.85 11.23 -30.67
C SER A 571 21.80 10.24 -31.18
N VAL A 572 20.59 10.68 -31.52
CA VAL A 572 19.47 9.79 -31.88
C VAL A 572 19.04 10.05 -33.32
N GLY A 573 18.86 8.97 -34.10
CA GLY A 573 18.34 9.08 -35.47
C GLY A 573 16.95 9.70 -35.52
N THR A 574 16.00 9.17 -34.76
CA THR A 574 14.68 9.79 -34.54
C THR A 574 14.19 9.58 -33.11
N TYR A 575 13.77 10.67 -32.47
CA TYR A 575 13.18 10.65 -31.14
C TYR A 575 11.66 10.66 -31.24
N VAL A 576 11.00 9.61 -30.75
CA VAL A 576 9.54 9.46 -30.78
C VAL A 576 9.00 9.66 -29.38
N VAL A 577 8.19 10.69 -29.19
CA VAL A 577 7.34 10.83 -28.01
C VAL A 577 6.01 10.13 -28.30
N LEU A 578 5.83 8.95 -27.72
CA LEU A 578 4.59 8.18 -27.78
C LEU A 578 3.69 8.59 -26.62
N ALA A 579 2.51 9.14 -26.91
CA ALA A 579 1.61 9.60 -25.88
C ALA A 579 1.22 8.44 -24.92
N SER A 580 1.40 8.67 -23.63
CA SER A 580 1.03 7.69 -22.60
C SER A 580 -0.48 7.47 -22.57
N PRO A 581 -0.98 6.26 -22.27
CA PRO A 581 -2.43 6.02 -22.17
C PRO A 581 -3.11 6.97 -21.17
N PRO A 582 -4.27 7.58 -21.50
CA PRO A 582 -4.98 8.47 -20.58
C PRO A 582 -5.50 7.69 -19.37
N LYS A 583 -5.40 8.24 -18.15
CA LYS A 583 -5.89 7.56 -16.93
C LYS A 583 -7.39 7.26 -17.03
N THR A 584 -7.78 6.02 -16.75
CA THR A 584 -9.16 5.54 -16.71
C THR A 584 -9.55 5.14 -15.29
N LYS A 585 -10.78 4.67 -15.08
CA LYS A 585 -11.15 4.02 -13.81
C LYS A 585 -10.47 2.65 -13.72
N ASP A 586 -10.10 2.26 -12.50
CA ASP A 586 -9.58 0.93 -12.20
C ASP A 586 -10.71 -0.10 -12.31
N ILE A 587 -10.55 -1.09 -13.20
CA ILE A 587 -11.55 -2.14 -13.44
C ILE A 587 -11.87 -2.93 -12.17
N ALA A 588 -10.88 -3.16 -11.29
CA ALA A 588 -11.06 -3.88 -10.04
C ALA A 588 -11.92 -3.09 -9.02
N VAL A 589 -12.10 -1.79 -9.23
CA VAL A 589 -12.91 -0.91 -8.38
C VAL A 589 -14.27 -0.63 -9.00
N CYS A 590 -14.31 -0.27 -10.27
CA CYS A 590 -15.54 0.19 -10.91
C CYS A 590 -16.46 -0.97 -11.33
N ARG A 591 -15.90 -2.15 -11.67
CA ARG A 591 -16.69 -3.34 -11.98
C ARG A 591 -17.19 -3.97 -10.69
N THR A 592 -18.50 -4.01 -10.51
CA THR A 592 -19.20 -4.64 -9.39
C THR A 592 -20.32 -5.54 -9.90
N PRO A 593 -20.91 -6.41 -9.06
CA PRO A 593 -22.05 -7.23 -9.46
C PRO A 593 -23.26 -6.43 -10.00
N GLY A 594 -23.37 -5.15 -9.68
CA GLY A 594 -24.48 -4.28 -10.10
C GLY A 594 -24.10 -3.14 -11.06
N SER A 595 -22.84 -3.05 -11.52
CA SER A 595 -22.40 -1.98 -12.43
C SER A 595 -22.54 -2.39 -13.89
N SER A 596 -22.72 -1.39 -14.76
CA SER A 596 -22.62 -1.50 -16.22
C SER A 596 -21.23 -1.08 -16.73
N PRO A 597 -20.85 -1.42 -17.98
CA PRO A 597 -19.65 -0.89 -18.63
C PRO A 597 -19.50 0.63 -18.55
N SER A 598 -20.60 1.37 -18.68
CA SER A 598 -20.60 2.84 -18.60
C SER A 598 -20.13 3.38 -17.24
N ASP A 599 -20.34 2.64 -16.15
CA ASP A 599 -19.87 3.00 -14.81
C ASP A 599 -18.33 2.95 -14.71
N CYS A 600 -17.69 2.17 -15.58
CA CYS A 600 -16.24 2.07 -15.71
C CYS A 600 -15.64 2.96 -16.80
N ALA A 601 -16.45 3.57 -17.65
CA ALA A 601 -15.98 4.57 -18.59
C ALA A 601 -15.56 5.86 -17.87
N ALA A 602 -14.56 6.54 -18.41
CA ALA A 602 -14.04 7.80 -17.88
C ALA A 602 -13.86 8.83 -18.99
N PRO A 603 -14.09 10.13 -18.72
CA PRO A 603 -13.70 11.18 -19.66
C PRO A 603 -12.16 11.27 -19.72
N VAL A 604 -11.64 11.76 -20.84
CA VAL A 604 -10.21 12.06 -20.97
C VAL A 604 -9.81 13.10 -19.90
N PRO A 605 -8.77 12.87 -19.09
CA PRO A 605 -8.34 13.84 -18.08
C PRO A 605 -7.93 15.18 -18.68
N GLU A 606 -8.37 16.30 -18.10
CA GLU A 606 -8.06 17.65 -18.60
C GLU A 606 -6.54 17.92 -18.69
N PHE A 607 -5.78 17.46 -17.68
CA PHE A 607 -4.32 17.56 -17.69
C PHE A 607 -3.71 16.82 -18.89
N TRP A 608 -4.25 15.64 -19.23
CA TRP A 608 -3.80 14.84 -20.36
C TRP A 608 -4.03 15.59 -21.69
N ILE A 609 -5.23 16.16 -21.89
CA ILE A 609 -5.58 16.93 -23.10
C ILE A 609 -4.62 18.11 -23.27
N LYS A 610 -4.40 18.90 -22.21
CA LYS A 610 -3.53 20.07 -22.29
C LYS A 610 -2.07 19.69 -22.53
N ALA A 611 -1.56 18.72 -21.78
CA ALA A 611 -0.15 18.35 -21.86
C ALA A 611 0.20 17.64 -23.18
N SER A 612 -0.68 16.80 -23.72
CA SER A 612 -0.48 16.16 -25.04
C SER A 612 -0.50 17.19 -26.18
N SER A 613 -1.47 18.12 -26.18
CA SER A 613 -1.53 19.21 -27.17
C SER A 613 -0.27 20.05 -27.16
N LEU A 614 0.17 20.51 -25.97
CA LEU A 614 1.41 21.29 -25.84
C LEU A 614 2.65 20.51 -26.30
N GLN A 615 2.69 19.21 -26.03
CA GLN A 615 3.79 18.35 -26.46
C GLN A 615 3.83 18.20 -27.99
N SER A 616 2.66 18.07 -28.62
CA SER A 616 2.52 18.03 -30.08
C SER A 616 3.02 19.32 -30.71
N ASP A 617 2.54 20.48 -30.23
CA ASP A 617 2.91 21.80 -30.74
C ASP A 617 4.42 22.06 -30.64
N GLN A 618 5.06 21.59 -29.55
CA GLN A 618 6.51 21.73 -29.37
C GLN A 618 7.33 20.92 -30.37
N LEU A 619 6.84 19.74 -30.77
CA LEU A 619 7.59 18.83 -31.63
C LEU A 619 7.28 19.02 -33.12
N GLU A 620 6.21 19.73 -33.48
CA GLU A 620 5.74 19.91 -34.87
C GLU A 620 6.83 20.42 -35.84
N ASN A 621 7.73 21.28 -35.36
CA ASN A 621 8.77 21.91 -36.20
C ASN A 621 10.11 21.17 -36.20
N HIS A 622 10.21 20.00 -35.56
CA HIS A 622 11.43 19.22 -35.53
C HIS A 622 11.42 18.13 -36.62
N THR A 623 12.53 18.00 -37.35
CA THR A 623 12.65 17.02 -38.43
C THR A 623 12.98 15.60 -37.95
N ASN A 624 13.56 15.47 -36.76
CA ASN A 624 13.99 14.19 -36.16
C ASN A 624 13.36 13.94 -34.79
N ARG A 625 12.31 14.70 -34.42
CA ARG A 625 11.56 14.50 -33.18
C ARG A 625 10.08 14.48 -33.51
N VAL A 626 9.40 13.42 -33.14
CA VAL A 626 8.02 13.16 -33.58
C VAL A 626 7.13 12.90 -32.37
N PHE A 627 5.95 13.50 -32.39
CA PHE A 627 4.88 13.18 -31.46
C PHE A 627 3.90 12.19 -32.11
N ILE A 628 3.61 11.08 -31.43
CA ILE A 628 2.54 10.15 -31.82
C ILE A 628 1.41 10.27 -30.80
N ASP A 629 0.29 10.83 -31.25
CA ASP A 629 -0.96 10.82 -30.48
C ASP A 629 -1.55 9.40 -30.46
N THR A 630 -1.99 8.98 -29.28
CA THR A 630 -2.58 7.67 -29.02
C THR A 630 -3.99 7.78 -28.42
N LEU A 631 -4.57 8.98 -28.35
CA LEU A 631 -5.87 9.19 -27.71
C LEU A 631 -6.97 8.30 -28.32
N ASP A 632 -6.96 8.21 -29.64
CA ASP A 632 -7.86 7.40 -30.45
C ASP A 632 -7.57 5.88 -30.37
N TRP A 633 -6.53 5.47 -29.65
CA TRP A 633 -6.30 4.07 -29.31
C TRP A 633 -7.01 3.68 -28.02
N PHE A 634 -7.55 4.64 -27.26
CA PHE A 634 -8.15 4.37 -25.95
C PHE A 634 -9.54 4.97 -25.79
N CYS A 635 -9.87 5.97 -26.58
CA CYS A 635 -11.06 6.78 -26.38
C CYS A 635 -11.80 7.05 -27.70
N VAL A 636 -13.11 7.24 -27.58
CA VAL A 636 -14.03 7.63 -28.66
C VAL A 636 -14.96 8.70 -28.10
N ASP A 637 -15.22 9.78 -28.84
CA ASP A 637 -16.07 10.89 -28.41
C ASP A 637 -15.72 11.47 -27.02
N ASN A 638 -14.41 11.57 -26.71
CA ASN A 638 -13.85 11.99 -25.40
C ASN A 638 -14.20 11.08 -24.20
N VAL A 639 -14.66 9.85 -24.47
CA VAL A 639 -14.92 8.83 -23.46
C VAL A 639 -14.00 7.64 -23.69
N CYS A 640 -13.31 7.24 -22.63
CA CYS A 640 -12.41 6.10 -22.64
C CYS A 640 -13.11 4.93 -21.92
N PRO A 641 -13.58 3.91 -22.66
CA PRO A 641 -14.14 2.69 -22.05
C PRO A 641 -13.07 1.89 -21.30
N ALA A 642 -13.44 0.77 -20.68
CA ALA A 642 -12.49 -0.11 -19.98
C ALA A 642 -11.93 -1.24 -20.88
N PHE A 643 -12.57 -1.50 -22.01
CA PHE A 643 -12.25 -2.60 -22.93
C PHE A 643 -12.51 -2.18 -24.38
N ALA A 644 -11.96 -2.94 -25.32
CA ALA A 644 -12.28 -2.87 -26.74
C ALA A 644 -12.60 -4.29 -27.23
N GLY A 645 -13.80 -4.50 -27.77
CA GLY A 645 -14.27 -5.85 -28.12
C GLY A 645 -14.48 -6.69 -26.85
N ASP A 646 -13.69 -7.75 -26.69
CA ASP A 646 -13.65 -8.62 -25.51
C ASP A 646 -12.32 -8.50 -24.73
N THR A 647 -11.47 -7.55 -25.09
CA THR A 647 -10.15 -7.38 -24.47
C THR A 647 -10.16 -6.19 -23.51
N LEU A 648 -9.85 -6.42 -22.24
CA LEU A 648 -9.60 -5.34 -21.26
C LEU A 648 -8.40 -4.53 -21.71
N MET A 649 -8.51 -3.20 -21.77
CA MET A 649 -7.40 -2.37 -22.26
C MET A 649 -6.27 -2.27 -21.24
N LYS A 650 -6.62 -2.38 -19.95
CA LYS A 650 -5.73 -2.10 -18.83
C LYS A 650 -5.98 -3.03 -17.66
N ARG A 651 -4.90 -3.32 -16.93
CA ARG A 651 -4.93 -4.10 -15.68
C ARG A 651 -5.27 -3.28 -14.44
N ASP A 652 -5.06 -1.96 -14.51
CA ASP A 652 -5.42 -0.99 -13.49
C ASP A 652 -5.85 0.34 -14.16
N ALA A 653 -5.91 1.44 -13.43
CA ALA A 653 -6.29 2.75 -13.99
C ALA A 653 -5.34 3.27 -15.09
N ILE A 654 -4.13 2.72 -15.19
CA ILE A 654 -2.98 3.31 -15.88
C ILE A 654 -2.34 2.33 -16.88
N HIS A 655 -1.97 1.14 -16.41
CA HIS A 655 -1.11 0.21 -17.15
C HIS A 655 -1.92 -0.64 -18.12
N LEU A 656 -1.45 -0.70 -19.37
CA LEU A 656 -2.03 -1.56 -20.39
C LEU A 656 -1.96 -3.03 -19.97
N SER A 657 -2.98 -3.80 -20.35
CA SER A 657 -2.85 -5.26 -20.36
C SER A 657 -1.91 -5.68 -21.48
N GLU A 658 -1.20 -6.79 -21.33
CA GLU A 658 -0.30 -7.30 -22.37
C GLU A 658 -1.06 -7.61 -23.68
N ALA A 659 -2.24 -8.22 -23.58
CA ALA A 659 -3.07 -8.56 -24.75
C ALA A 659 -3.48 -7.31 -25.54
N TYR A 660 -3.96 -6.27 -24.87
CA TYR A 660 -4.30 -5.01 -25.52
C TYR A 660 -3.08 -4.29 -26.11
N ALA A 661 -1.97 -4.22 -25.36
CA ALA A 661 -0.74 -3.62 -25.86
C ALA A 661 -0.27 -4.31 -27.14
N TYR A 662 -0.27 -5.64 -27.17
CA TYR A 662 0.07 -6.41 -28.38
C TYR A 662 -0.87 -6.08 -29.55
N SER A 663 -2.18 -5.94 -29.30
CA SER A 663 -3.18 -5.60 -30.32
C SER A 663 -2.96 -4.24 -31.01
N LEU A 664 -2.23 -3.32 -30.37
CA LEU A 664 -1.90 -1.99 -30.90
C LEU A 664 -0.72 -1.99 -31.89
N SER A 665 0.00 -3.10 -32.01
CA SER A 665 1.22 -3.18 -32.85
C SER A 665 1.02 -2.76 -34.32
N PRO A 666 -0.09 -3.08 -35.00
CA PRO A 666 -0.29 -2.64 -36.39
C PRO A 666 -0.51 -1.12 -36.50
N LEU A 667 -1.16 -0.52 -35.50
CA LEU A 667 -1.41 0.92 -35.45
C LEU A 667 -0.12 1.71 -35.24
N LEU A 668 0.72 1.25 -34.31
CA LEU A 668 2.03 1.84 -34.11
C LEU A 668 2.91 1.65 -35.35
N TYR A 669 2.91 0.46 -35.97
CA TYR A 669 3.66 0.23 -37.21
C TYR A 669 3.25 1.19 -38.33
N ALA A 670 1.94 1.37 -38.55
CA ALA A 670 1.42 2.31 -39.54
C ALA A 670 1.92 3.74 -39.28
N LYS A 671 1.91 4.19 -38.02
CA LYS A 671 2.43 5.52 -37.64
C LYS A 671 3.93 5.66 -37.85
N LEU A 672 4.72 4.64 -37.48
CA LEU A 672 6.16 4.61 -37.74
C LEU A 672 6.47 4.62 -39.24
N ASN A 673 5.64 3.98 -40.06
CA ASN A 673 5.79 3.94 -41.50
C ASN A 673 5.43 5.27 -42.16
N GLU A 674 4.35 5.94 -41.71
CA GLU A 674 3.96 7.28 -42.16
C GLU A 674 5.09 8.30 -41.99
N ILE A 675 5.87 8.19 -40.91
CA ILE A 675 7.01 9.08 -40.62
C ILE A 675 8.36 8.55 -41.15
N GLY A 676 8.34 7.41 -41.86
CA GLY A 676 9.51 6.88 -42.57
C GLY A 676 10.57 6.20 -41.70
N ILE A 677 10.22 5.76 -40.48
CA ILE A 677 11.17 5.12 -39.53
C ILE A 677 10.76 3.67 -39.16
N ALA A 678 9.69 3.14 -39.75
CA ALA A 678 9.29 1.76 -39.53
C ALA A 678 10.43 0.79 -39.92
N PRO A 679 10.68 -0.25 -39.12
CA PRO A 679 11.66 -1.26 -39.51
C PRO A 679 11.08 -2.07 -40.69
N GLY A 680 11.96 -2.48 -41.60
CA GLY A 680 11.55 -3.29 -42.75
C GLY A 680 11.07 -4.67 -42.27
N LEU A 681 9.76 -4.89 -42.30
CA LEU A 681 9.17 -6.22 -42.13
C LEU A 681 9.23 -6.93 -43.48
N THR A 682 9.71 -8.18 -43.50
CA THR A 682 9.68 -8.97 -44.73
C THR A 682 8.23 -9.31 -45.10
N SER A 683 7.94 -9.46 -46.40
CA SER A 683 6.57 -9.66 -46.90
C SER A 683 5.85 -10.89 -46.35
N ASP A 684 6.61 -11.85 -45.82
CA ASP A 684 6.08 -13.07 -45.19
C ASP A 684 5.63 -12.82 -43.73
N ASP A 685 6.06 -11.71 -43.09
CA ASP A 685 5.70 -11.36 -41.71
C ASP A 685 4.54 -10.35 -41.61
N ALA A 686 4.16 -9.71 -42.73
CA ALA A 686 3.12 -8.68 -42.78
C ALA A 686 1.74 -9.20 -43.20
N LEU A 687 1.66 -10.44 -43.71
CA LEU A 687 0.45 -11.07 -44.26
C LEU A 687 0.49 -12.60 -44.08
N GLU A 688 0.39 -13.09 -42.84
CA GLU A 688 -0.20 -14.40 -42.53
C GLU A 688 -1.10 -14.30 -41.30
#